data_AF-A0A1H5X1B1-F1
#
_entry.id   AF-A0A1H5X1B1-F1
#
_cell.length_a   1.000
_cell.length_b   1.000
_cell.length_c   1.000
_cell.angle_alpha   90.00
_cell.angle_beta   90.00
_cell.angle_gamma   90.00
#
_symmetry.space_group_name_H-M   'P 1'
#
loop_
_entity.id
_entity.type
_entity.pdbx_description
1 polymer ?
#
loop_
_entity_poly.entity_id
_entity_poly.type
_entity_poly.pdbx_seq_one_letter_code
_entity_poly.pdbx_strand_id
1 'polypeptide(L)'
;MGSVLGSFSRLSIKLPLMFVGAAFVAGGAVGAAAYHVAWGRLNDLTQLGLSAADIAGVVDAAARPMLTLSAAALGAIALVGWFAARSIHRPISAMRDAVGQLAEGEDVAIPGLDRKDEIGDLARALKTIHDSGVEAARIRAALDSCRTNVMVCDGDNRVVYVNNSLLKFFGEAQEDFRAAFPGCSAKDMLGKVMESVQGRAELGRHSPRGGQPIRFALGRRTVSLSLTAVMHADGRQLGTAVEWLELTDELAAATEVAEMVSAAVEGDFSRRVPLAGKPEALSRIADGMNQINTLVEGAIGELSGVIGALAEGDLTHRMTGSYSGGLAELKHNLNGAMEHLGQTVSTIQGTAGNVSRAAMEINAGAGDLATRTEQTAVNLEETAATTEQLAASVKHSATRSREATELANEAMNVAQDGKDVVARAVGAIELIEDSSVRISEIVSVIDAIAFQTNLLALNAAVEAARAGDAGKGFAVVASEVRSLAQRSSQAAKDIKGLIASSNQQVGEGVRFVKSTGEALERIVAAAGKVSATVVEISSSAAEQANGIEDMSRAVAHMDETTQQNSALAEQSATSAHELMNEIATLRTLVTFFRADSPPARAFAPVEPVRLQRPAAASPAEQPRPVPRRAEPRRSEAALAASARPEPRRRAAGGGRADDWAEF
;
A
#
# COMPACT_ATOMS: atom_id res chain seq x y z
N MET A 1 -32.51 61.14 -75.60
CA MET A 1 -33.39 60.74 -76.71
C MET A 1 -34.53 61.75 -76.90
N GLY A 2 -34.21 63.06 -76.93
CA GLY A 2 -35.18 64.16 -76.76
C GLY A 2 -35.52 64.95 -78.02
N SER A 3 -35.06 64.56 -79.22
CA SER A 3 -35.29 65.33 -80.47
C SER A 3 -36.21 64.65 -81.49
N VAL A 4 -36.69 63.43 -81.23
CA VAL A 4 -37.55 62.67 -82.17
C VAL A 4 -39.05 62.79 -81.82
N LEU A 5 -39.38 63.18 -80.58
CA LEU A 5 -40.76 63.31 -80.10
C LEU A 5 -41.44 64.66 -80.43
N GLY A 6 -40.66 65.70 -80.78
CA GLY A 6 -41.19 67.03 -81.11
C GLY A 6 -41.83 67.14 -82.51
N SER A 7 -41.52 66.22 -83.43
CA SER A 7 -42.01 66.26 -84.81
C SER A 7 -43.45 65.73 -84.98
N PHE A 8 -43.90 64.83 -84.09
CA PHE A 8 -45.23 64.20 -84.19
C PHE A 8 -46.37 65.04 -83.61
N SER A 9 -46.07 66.07 -82.81
CA SER A 9 -47.08 66.98 -82.24
C SER A 9 -47.71 67.92 -83.28
N ARG A 10 -47.01 68.23 -84.39
CA ARG A 10 -47.52 69.14 -85.44
C ARG A 10 -48.44 68.48 -86.46
N LEU A 11 -48.56 67.14 -86.45
CA LEU A 11 -49.43 66.40 -87.38
C LEU A 11 -50.88 66.24 -86.88
N SER A 12 -51.13 66.25 -85.57
CA SER A 12 -52.48 65.97 -85.03
C SER A 12 -53.48 67.11 -85.24
N ILE A 13 -53.01 68.34 -85.47
CA ILE A 13 -53.87 69.53 -85.70
C ILE A 13 -54.14 69.76 -87.20
N LYS A 14 -53.26 69.29 -88.10
CA LYS A 14 -53.38 69.58 -89.55
C LYS A 14 -54.25 68.60 -90.33
N LEU A 15 -54.45 67.37 -89.85
CA LEU A 15 -55.21 66.36 -90.56
C LEU A 15 -56.72 66.66 -90.70
N PRO A 16 -57.45 67.13 -89.65
CA PRO A 16 -58.87 67.47 -89.83
C PRO A 16 -59.08 68.73 -90.70
N LEU A 17 -58.15 69.69 -90.70
CA LEU A 17 -58.25 70.89 -91.56
C LEU A 17 -58.08 70.58 -93.05
N MET A 18 -57.23 69.61 -93.41
CA MET A 18 -57.06 69.19 -94.81
C MET A 18 -58.32 68.53 -95.39
N PHE A 19 -59.05 67.76 -94.58
CA PHE A 19 -60.31 67.14 -95.04
C PHE A 19 -61.45 68.15 -95.22
N VAL A 20 -61.50 69.22 -94.40
CA VAL A 20 -62.48 70.32 -94.59
C VAL A 20 -62.14 71.17 -95.83
N GLY A 21 -60.85 71.41 -96.09
CA GLY A 21 -60.40 72.14 -97.29
C GLY A 21 -60.69 71.42 -98.61
N ALA A 22 -60.54 70.09 -98.65
CA ALA A 22 -60.83 69.29 -99.84
C ALA A 22 -62.34 69.23 -100.16
N ALA A 23 -63.21 69.25 -99.13
CA ALA A 23 -64.67 69.23 -99.32
C ALA A 23 -65.21 70.53 -99.96
N PHE A 24 -64.58 71.69 -99.69
CA PHE A 24 -65.02 72.97 -100.24
C PHE A 24 -64.71 73.13 -101.75
N VAL A 25 -63.59 72.54 -102.20
CA VAL A 25 -63.18 72.59 -103.63
C VAL A 25 -64.02 71.64 -104.49
N ALA A 26 -64.45 70.49 -103.94
CA ALA A 26 -65.29 69.54 -104.67
C ALA A 26 -66.76 70.03 -104.84
N GLY A 27 -67.30 70.79 -103.89
CA GLY A 27 -68.68 71.32 -103.99
C GLY A 27 -68.85 72.44 -105.03
N GLY A 28 -67.83 73.28 -105.24
CA GLY A 28 -67.89 74.40 -106.19
C GLY A 28 -67.87 74.00 -107.67
N ALA A 29 -67.18 72.91 -108.02
CA ALA A 29 -67.03 72.47 -109.42
C ALA A 29 -68.32 71.83 -109.99
N VAL A 30 -69.12 71.17 -109.15
CA VAL A 30 -70.37 70.50 -109.58
C VAL A 30 -71.48 71.52 -109.87
N GLY A 31 -71.55 72.62 -109.10
CA GLY A 31 -72.51 73.70 -109.32
C GLY A 31 -72.26 74.49 -110.62
N ALA A 32 -71.00 74.77 -110.95
CA ALA A 32 -70.65 75.51 -112.17
C ALA A 32 -70.92 74.71 -113.47
N ALA A 33 -70.67 73.39 -113.45
CA ALA A 33 -70.98 72.52 -114.59
C ALA A 33 -72.50 72.38 -114.81
N ALA A 34 -73.29 72.31 -113.73
CA ALA A 34 -74.74 72.23 -113.80
C ALA A 34 -75.39 73.51 -114.36
N TYR A 35 -74.88 74.69 -113.97
CA TYR A 35 -75.39 75.98 -114.47
C TYR A 35 -75.12 76.16 -115.98
N HIS A 36 -73.95 75.73 -116.47
CA HIS A 36 -73.60 75.82 -117.90
C HIS A 36 -74.48 74.93 -118.81
N VAL A 37 -74.86 73.73 -118.35
CA VAL A 37 -75.74 72.84 -119.11
C VAL A 37 -77.18 73.36 -119.13
N ALA A 38 -77.65 73.98 -118.04
CA ALA A 38 -78.99 74.58 -117.97
C ALA A 38 -79.14 75.82 -118.87
N TRP A 39 -78.10 76.66 -118.97
CA TRP A 39 -78.14 77.87 -119.80
C TRP A 39 -78.06 77.56 -121.31
N GLY A 40 -77.31 76.52 -121.71
CA GLY A 40 -77.19 76.10 -123.12
C GLY A 40 -78.49 75.60 -123.76
N ARG A 41 -79.40 74.98 -122.99
CA ARG A 41 -80.72 74.52 -123.49
C ARG A 41 -81.78 75.62 -123.54
N LEU A 42 -81.54 76.77 -122.91
CA LEU A 42 -82.51 77.87 -122.86
C LEU A 42 -82.62 78.60 -124.22
N ASN A 43 -81.56 78.57 -125.04
CA ASN A 43 -81.53 79.24 -126.35
C ASN A 43 -82.23 78.43 -127.47
N ASP A 44 -82.38 77.12 -127.30
CA ASP A 44 -83.15 76.25 -128.22
C ASP A 44 -84.66 76.29 -127.92
N LEU A 45 -85.07 76.62 -126.69
CA LEU A 45 -86.48 76.65 -126.27
C LEU A 45 -87.21 77.96 -126.62
N THR A 46 -86.50 79.05 -126.93
CA THR A 46 -87.10 80.32 -127.37
C THR A 46 -87.48 80.35 -128.85
N GLN A 47 -86.97 79.42 -129.68
CA GLN A 47 -87.36 79.30 -131.09
C GLN A 47 -88.63 78.46 -131.33
N LEU A 48 -89.19 77.84 -130.29
CA LEU A 48 -90.35 76.93 -130.39
C LEU A 48 -91.70 77.54 -129.95
N GLY A 49 -91.78 78.85 -129.72
CA GLY A 49 -93.06 79.55 -129.49
C GLY A 49 -93.79 79.21 -128.17
N LEU A 50 -93.07 78.64 -127.20
CA LEU A 50 -93.61 78.20 -125.90
C LEU A 50 -93.70 79.36 -124.89
N SER A 51 -94.71 79.31 -124.02
CA SER A 51 -95.02 80.36 -123.06
C SER A 51 -94.03 80.39 -121.88
N ALA A 52 -93.84 81.54 -121.23
CA ALA A 52 -92.94 81.69 -120.08
C ALA A 52 -93.27 80.72 -118.91
N ALA A 53 -94.50 80.22 -118.83
CA ALA A 53 -94.92 79.23 -117.84
C ALA A 53 -94.30 77.84 -118.10
N ASP A 54 -94.10 77.46 -119.37
CA ASP A 54 -93.57 76.14 -119.74
C ASP A 54 -92.06 76.03 -119.46
N ILE A 55 -91.33 77.14 -119.60
CA ILE A 55 -89.89 77.22 -119.31
C ILE A 55 -89.62 77.13 -117.81
N ALA A 56 -90.49 77.72 -116.97
CA ALA A 56 -90.37 77.65 -115.52
C ALA A 56 -90.51 76.20 -114.98
N GLY A 57 -91.40 75.39 -115.58
CA GLY A 57 -91.62 74.00 -115.16
C GLY A 57 -90.42 73.08 -115.40
N VAL A 58 -89.69 73.27 -116.51
CA VAL A 58 -88.51 72.44 -116.84
C VAL A 58 -87.32 72.74 -115.93
N VAL A 59 -87.14 74.00 -115.52
CA VAL A 59 -86.07 74.39 -114.60
C VAL A 59 -86.33 73.84 -113.19
N ASP A 60 -87.57 73.88 -112.70
CA ASP A 60 -87.91 73.38 -111.36
C ASP A 60 -87.83 71.83 -111.28
N ALA A 61 -88.17 71.13 -112.37
CA ALA A 61 -88.05 69.68 -112.46
C ALA A 61 -86.58 69.19 -112.45
N ALA A 62 -85.64 69.99 -112.95
CA ALA A 62 -84.21 69.64 -112.97
C ALA A 62 -83.46 70.01 -111.67
N ALA A 63 -83.88 71.06 -110.96
CA ALA A 63 -83.15 71.57 -109.79
C ALA A 63 -83.33 70.71 -108.51
N ARG A 64 -84.52 70.14 -108.29
CA ARG A 64 -84.84 69.38 -107.06
C ARG A 64 -83.99 68.14 -106.78
N PRO A 65 -83.71 67.23 -107.74
CA PRO A 65 -82.87 66.05 -107.46
C PRO A 65 -81.38 66.39 -107.28
N MET A 66 -80.91 67.55 -107.76
CA MET A 66 -79.49 67.93 -107.69
C MET A 66 -79.08 68.46 -106.31
N LEU A 67 -79.98 69.14 -105.61
CA LEU A 67 -79.75 69.64 -104.24
C LEU A 67 -79.74 68.51 -103.20
N THR A 68 -80.54 67.46 -103.37
CA THR A 68 -80.58 66.32 -102.42
C THR A 68 -79.32 65.44 -102.50
N LEU A 69 -78.77 65.25 -103.71
CA LEU A 69 -77.50 64.53 -103.91
C LEU A 69 -76.31 65.26 -103.25
N SER A 70 -76.30 66.59 -103.29
CA SER A 70 -75.23 67.40 -102.69
C SER A 70 -75.23 67.33 -101.16
N ALA A 71 -76.42 67.33 -100.54
CA ALA A 71 -76.56 67.18 -99.09
C ALA A 71 -76.17 65.77 -98.60
N ALA A 72 -76.49 64.73 -99.37
CA ALA A 72 -76.11 63.35 -99.04
C ALA A 72 -74.58 63.12 -99.07
N ALA A 73 -73.87 63.74 -100.02
CA ALA A 73 -72.42 63.62 -100.13
C ALA A 73 -71.67 64.26 -98.94
N LEU A 74 -72.11 65.44 -98.48
CA LEU A 74 -71.53 66.08 -97.29
C LEU A 74 -71.77 65.28 -96.00
N GLY A 75 -72.95 64.67 -95.86
CA GLY A 75 -73.26 63.78 -94.73
C GLY A 75 -72.36 62.55 -94.67
N ALA A 76 -72.07 61.92 -95.81
CA ALA A 76 -71.21 60.74 -95.87
C ALA A 76 -69.76 61.04 -95.47
N ILE A 77 -69.19 62.17 -95.90
CA ILE A 77 -67.81 62.57 -95.57
C ILE A 77 -67.63 62.83 -94.06
N ALA A 78 -68.61 63.48 -93.42
CA ALA A 78 -68.55 63.72 -91.98
C ALA A 78 -68.59 62.42 -91.15
N LEU A 79 -69.36 61.43 -91.59
CA LEU A 79 -69.51 60.13 -90.94
C LEU A 79 -68.22 59.28 -91.03
N VAL A 80 -67.56 59.29 -92.19
CA VAL A 80 -66.26 58.61 -92.38
C VAL A 80 -65.17 59.27 -91.52
N GLY A 81 -65.16 60.61 -91.43
CA GLY A 81 -64.22 61.35 -90.58
C GLY A 81 -64.37 61.01 -89.09
N TRP A 82 -65.61 60.92 -88.59
CA TRP A 82 -65.88 60.51 -87.21
C TRP A 82 -65.48 59.06 -86.93
N PHE A 83 -65.71 58.15 -87.88
CA PHE A 83 -65.35 56.73 -87.74
C PHE A 83 -63.82 56.53 -87.70
N ALA A 84 -63.05 57.21 -88.54
CA ALA A 84 -61.59 57.13 -88.54
C ALA A 84 -60.96 57.69 -87.24
N ALA A 85 -61.50 58.81 -86.72
CA ALA A 85 -61.04 59.40 -85.46
C ALA A 85 -61.30 58.48 -84.26
N ARG A 86 -62.40 57.71 -84.25
CA ARG A 86 -62.72 56.78 -83.16
C ARG A 86 -62.01 55.42 -83.28
N SER A 87 -61.80 54.92 -84.50
CA SER A 87 -61.27 53.57 -84.74
C SER A 87 -59.74 53.47 -84.73
N ILE A 88 -59.02 54.55 -85.08
CA ILE A 88 -57.54 54.54 -85.23
C ILE A 88 -56.86 55.42 -84.17
N HIS A 89 -57.36 56.64 -83.93
CA HIS A 89 -56.62 57.62 -83.11
C HIS A 89 -56.59 57.26 -81.61
N ARG A 90 -57.73 56.87 -81.03
CA ARG A 90 -57.82 56.52 -79.60
C ARG A 90 -56.96 55.31 -79.19
N PRO A 91 -56.97 54.17 -79.91
CA PRO A 91 -56.16 53.02 -79.53
C PRO A 91 -54.65 53.27 -79.61
N ILE A 92 -54.19 54.04 -80.61
CA ILE A 92 -52.76 54.34 -80.78
C ILE A 92 -52.25 55.27 -79.67
N SER A 93 -53.04 56.24 -79.21
CA SER A 93 -52.63 57.08 -78.08
C SER A 93 -52.53 56.26 -76.78
N ALA A 94 -53.50 55.36 -76.54
CA ALA A 94 -53.49 54.49 -75.36
C ALA A 94 -52.28 53.53 -75.34
N MET A 95 -51.89 52.96 -76.49
CA MET A 95 -50.66 52.14 -76.57
C MET A 95 -49.39 52.94 -76.35
N ARG A 96 -49.32 54.20 -76.83
CA ARG A 96 -48.18 55.08 -76.57
C ARG A 96 -48.00 55.30 -75.06
N ASP A 97 -49.09 55.56 -74.36
CA ASP A 97 -49.05 55.82 -72.92
C ASP A 97 -48.71 54.55 -72.14
N ALA A 98 -49.21 53.38 -72.54
CA ALA A 98 -48.83 52.09 -71.96
C ALA A 98 -47.33 51.79 -72.15
N VAL A 99 -46.73 52.08 -73.31
CA VAL A 99 -45.28 51.94 -73.54
C VAL A 99 -44.48 52.93 -72.67
N GLY A 100 -45.01 54.15 -72.47
CA GLY A 100 -44.39 55.14 -71.58
C GLY A 100 -44.32 54.64 -70.13
N GLN A 101 -45.43 54.10 -69.61
CA GLN A 101 -45.50 53.59 -68.24
C GLN A 101 -44.69 52.29 -68.06
N LEU A 102 -44.64 51.42 -69.07
CA LEU A 102 -43.78 50.22 -69.04
C LEU A 102 -42.29 50.57 -68.94
N ALA A 103 -41.87 51.63 -69.63
CA ALA A 103 -40.49 52.10 -69.59
C ALA A 103 -40.12 52.72 -68.23
N GLU A 104 -41.12 53.18 -67.47
CA GLU A 104 -40.97 53.69 -66.10
C GLU A 104 -41.06 52.57 -65.04
N GLY A 105 -41.33 51.32 -65.45
CA GLY A 105 -41.33 50.14 -64.59
C GLY A 105 -42.65 49.88 -63.85
N GLU A 106 -43.75 50.53 -64.26
CA GLU A 106 -45.08 50.27 -63.70
C GLU A 106 -45.75 49.05 -64.35
N ASP A 107 -46.44 48.24 -63.54
CA ASP A 107 -47.24 47.12 -64.04
C ASP A 107 -48.59 47.64 -64.57
N VAL A 108 -48.69 47.76 -65.88
CA VAL A 108 -49.84 48.39 -66.55
C VAL A 108 -50.55 47.38 -67.46
N ALA A 109 -51.88 47.35 -67.37
CA ALA A 109 -52.72 46.53 -68.25
C ALA A 109 -52.66 47.05 -69.70
N ILE A 110 -52.08 46.26 -70.60
CA ILE A 110 -51.92 46.63 -72.01
C ILE A 110 -53.28 46.68 -72.70
N PRO A 111 -53.74 47.86 -73.17
CA PRO A 111 -55.05 48.01 -73.79
C PRO A 111 -55.09 47.39 -75.20
N GLY A 112 -56.22 46.78 -75.58
CA GLY A 112 -56.46 46.32 -76.96
C GLY A 112 -56.04 44.87 -77.28
N LEU A 113 -55.73 44.05 -76.26
CA LEU A 113 -55.38 42.63 -76.41
C LEU A 113 -56.44 41.79 -77.14
N ASP A 114 -57.72 42.17 -77.00
CA ASP A 114 -58.87 41.44 -77.55
C ASP A 114 -59.09 41.73 -79.05
N ARG A 115 -58.33 42.66 -79.63
CA ARG A 115 -58.47 43.08 -81.03
C ARG A 115 -57.80 42.08 -81.97
N LYS A 116 -58.43 41.88 -83.14
CA LYS A 116 -57.96 40.98 -84.21
C LYS A 116 -57.38 41.73 -85.41
N ASP A 117 -57.02 42.98 -85.23
CA ASP A 117 -56.40 43.85 -86.23
C ASP A 117 -54.91 44.07 -85.90
N GLU A 118 -54.22 44.85 -86.73
CA GLU A 118 -52.79 45.16 -86.62
C GLU A 118 -52.45 45.88 -85.30
N ILE A 119 -53.43 46.60 -84.74
CA ILE A 119 -53.34 47.25 -83.43
C ILE A 119 -53.35 46.20 -82.30
N GLY A 120 -54.15 45.14 -82.44
CA GLY A 120 -54.15 43.98 -81.54
C GLY A 120 -52.87 43.14 -81.59
N ASP A 121 -52.26 42.98 -82.77
CA ASP A 121 -50.94 42.33 -82.89
C ASP A 121 -49.85 43.10 -82.17
N LEU A 122 -49.87 44.44 -82.26
CA LEU A 122 -48.94 45.30 -81.52
C LEU A 122 -49.14 45.17 -80.00
N ALA A 123 -50.38 45.10 -79.53
CA ALA A 123 -50.70 44.90 -78.11
C ALA A 123 -50.21 43.53 -77.59
N ARG A 124 -50.34 42.45 -78.38
CA ARG A 124 -49.81 41.11 -78.04
C ARG A 124 -48.28 41.09 -78.02
N ALA A 125 -47.62 41.69 -79.01
CA ALA A 125 -46.17 41.79 -79.04
C ALA A 125 -45.64 42.57 -77.82
N LEU A 126 -46.32 43.65 -77.43
CA LEU A 126 -45.99 44.41 -76.23
C LEU A 126 -46.19 43.58 -74.95
N LYS A 127 -47.22 42.73 -74.88
CA LYS A 127 -47.47 41.81 -73.76
C LYS A 127 -46.37 40.77 -73.61
N THR A 128 -45.87 40.21 -74.70
CA THR A 128 -44.73 39.27 -74.65
C THR A 128 -43.46 39.94 -74.11
N ILE A 129 -43.22 41.20 -74.48
CA ILE A 129 -42.08 41.99 -73.95
C ILE A 129 -42.29 42.30 -72.46
N HIS A 130 -43.50 42.68 -72.04
CA HIS A 130 -43.83 42.89 -70.63
C HIS A 130 -43.59 41.62 -69.80
N ASP A 131 -44.15 40.49 -70.22
CA ASP A 131 -44.04 39.22 -69.49
C ASP A 131 -42.58 38.76 -69.36
N SER A 132 -41.81 38.90 -70.44
CA SER A 132 -40.37 38.60 -70.44
C SER A 132 -39.58 39.53 -69.51
N GLY A 133 -39.99 40.81 -69.41
CA GLY A 133 -39.41 41.80 -68.51
C GLY A 133 -39.73 41.53 -67.03
N VAL A 134 -40.98 41.17 -66.72
CA VAL A 134 -41.42 40.82 -65.36
C VAL A 134 -40.74 39.55 -64.85
N GLU A 135 -40.55 38.55 -65.71
CA GLU A 135 -39.87 37.30 -65.33
C GLU A 135 -38.36 37.51 -65.08
N ALA A 136 -37.69 38.30 -65.93
CA ALA A 136 -36.29 38.69 -65.71
C ALA A 136 -36.11 39.53 -64.42
N ALA A 137 -37.05 40.44 -64.13
CA ALA A 137 -37.05 41.21 -62.88
C ALA A 137 -37.26 40.32 -61.64
N ARG A 138 -38.10 39.28 -61.74
CA ARG A 138 -38.33 38.31 -60.65
C ARG A 138 -37.08 37.48 -60.35
N ILE A 139 -36.36 37.01 -61.38
CA ILE A 139 -35.11 36.25 -61.19
C ILE A 139 -34.04 37.14 -60.55
N ARG A 140 -33.90 38.39 -61.01
CA ARG A 140 -32.99 39.36 -60.40
C ARG A 140 -33.35 39.65 -58.94
N ALA A 141 -34.62 39.89 -58.63
CA ALA A 141 -35.07 40.12 -57.26
C ALA A 141 -34.83 38.90 -56.35
N ALA A 142 -34.98 37.68 -56.87
CA ALA A 142 -34.66 36.45 -56.14
C ALA A 142 -33.16 36.32 -55.85
N LEU A 143 -32.31 36.58 -56.85
CA LEU A 143 -30.85 36.57 -56.67
C LEU A 143 -30.37 37.69 -55.74
N ASP A 144 -31.01 38.87 -55.77
CA ASP A 144 -30.72 40.01 -54.88
C ASP A 144 -31.08 39.71 -53.42
N SER A 145 -32.03 38.79 -53.21
CA SER A 145 -32.44 38.31 -51.89
C SER A 145 -31.64 37.10 -51.42
N CYS A 146 -30.81 36.49 -52.28
CA CYS A 146 -29.94 35.37 -51.88
C CYS A 146 -28.81 35.85 -50.95
N ARG A 147 -28.57 35.09 -49.88
CA ARG A 147 -27.46 35.30 -48.94
C ARG A 147 -26.10 34.84 -49.47
N THR A 148 -26.10 33.97 -50.47
CA THR A 148 -24.88 33.54 -51.13
C THR A 148 -24.32 34.67 -51.98
N ASN A 149 -23.02 34.90 -51.92
CA ASN A 149 -22.36 35.91 -52.74
C ASN A 149 -22.29 35.40 -54.19
N VAL A 150 -23.08 36.01 -55.10
CA VAL A 150 -23.22 35.55 -56.48
C VAL A 150 -22.90 36.67 -57.47
N MET A 151 -22.12 36.31 -58.49
CA MET A 151 -21.82 37.14 -59.65
C MET A 151 -22.17 36.38 -60.92
N VAL A 152 -22.71 37.07 -61.92
CA VAL A 152 -22.94 36.51 -63.26
C VAL A 152 -22.21 37.35 -64.29
N CYS A 153 -21.41 36.67 -65.10
CA CYS A 153 -20.67 37.26 -66.21
C CYS A 153 -21.31 36.86 -67.55
N ASP A 154 -21.20 37.70 -68.59
CA ASP A 154 -21.61 37.37 -69.97
C ASP A 154 -20.62 36.40 -70.65
N GLY A 155 -20.87 36.07 -71.93
CA GLY A 155 -20.02 35.22 -72.75
C GLY A 155 -18.61 35.78 -73.01
N ASP A 156 -18.39 37.08 -72.79
CA ASP A 156 -17.09 37.75 -72.86
C ASP A 156 -16.47 37.94 -71.45
N ASN A 157 -17.03 37.25 -70.45
CA ASN A 157 -16.67 37.29 -69.03
C ASN A 157 -16.76 38.67 -68.36
N ARG A 158 -17.54 39.59 -68.91
CA ARG A 158 -17.81 40.88 -68.26
C ARG A 158 -18.91 40.70 -67.23
N VAL A 159 -18.77 41.38 -66.09
CA VAL A 159 -19.76 41.29 -65.01
C VAL A 159 -21.07 41.95 -65.46
N VAL A 160 -22.13 41.14 -65.56
CA VAL A 160 -23.48 41.58 -65.97
C VAL A 160 -24.38 41.77 -64.76
N TYR A 161 -24.14 41.00 -63.71
CA TYR A 161 -24.96 41.02 -62.51
C TYR A 161 -24.14 40.64 -61.28
N VAL A 162 -24.40 41.31 -60.17
CA VAL A 162 -23.90 41.00 -58.84
C VAL A 162 -25.05 41.19 -57.87
N ASN A 163 -25.21 40.26 -56.94
CA ASN A 163 -26.26 40.39 -55.95
C ASN A 163 -25.83 41.29 -54.78
N ASN A 164 -26.82 41.73 -53.99
CA ASN A 164 -26.60 42.59 -52.82
C ASN A 164 -25.61 42.00 -51.80
N SER A 165 -25.60 40.67 -51.63
CA SER A 165 -24.70 40.01 -50.70
C SER A 165 -23.23 40.16 -51.12
N LEU A 166 -22.93 39.92 -52.41
CA LEU A 166 -21.58 40.10 -52.93
C LEU A 166 -21.16 41.57 -52.87
N LEU A 167 -22.06 42.52 -53.20
CA LEU A 167 -21.77 43.94 -53.07
C LEU A 167 -21.45 44.36 -51.63
N LYS A 168 -22.18 43.81 -50.65
CA LYS A 168 -21.93 44.05 -49.23
C LYS A 168 -20.57 43.47 -48.80
N PHE A 169 -20.26 42.24 -49.20
CA PHE A 169 -18.95 41.63 -48.97
C PHE A 169 -17.82 42.50 -49.55
N PHE A 170 -17.98 43.01 -50.76
CA PHE A 170 -17.02 43.94 -51.38
C PHE A 170 -16.87 45.26 -50.63
N GLY A 171 -17.98 45.82 -50.13
CA GLY A 171 -17.98 47.02 -49.30
C GLY A 171 -17.20 46.84 -48.00
N GLU A 172 -17.35 45.69 -47.35
CA GLU A 172 -16.65 45.34 -46.10
C GLU A 172 -15.19 44.94 -46.33
N ALA A 173 -14.87 44.30 -47.46
CA ALA A 173 -13.52 43.82 -47.79
C ALA A 173 -12.71 44.81 -48.65
N GLN A 174 -13.14 46.06 -48.80
CA GLN A 174 -12.53 47.02 -49.73
C GLN A 174 -11.03 47.26 -49.48
N GLU A 175 -10.59 47.24 -48.22
CA GLU A 175 -9.17 47.35 -47.85
C GLU A 175 -8.38 46.11 -48.24
N ASP A 176 -8.93 44.92 -48.00
CA ASP A 176 -8.31 43.64 -48.37
C ASP A 176 -8.18 43.51 -49.90
N PHE A 177 -9.19 43.98 -50.65
CA PHE A 177 -9.14 44.06 -52.13
C PHE A 177 -8.08 45.05 -52.63
N ARG A 178 -7.94 46.23 -52.00
CA ARG A 178 -6.90 47.20 -52.37
C ARG A 178 -5.50 46.66 -52.11
N ALA A 179 -5.32 45.87 -51.04
CA ALA A 179 -4.07 45.20 -50.73
C ALA A 179 -3.75 44.10 -51.76
N ALA A 180 -4.76 43.30 -52.16
CA ALA A 180 -4.59 42.24 -53.15
C ALA A 180 -4.38 42.77 -54.58
N PHE A 181 -5.01 43.90 -54.93
CA PHE A 181 -4.98 44.49 -56.28
C PHE A 181 -4.69 46.01 -56.22
N PRO A 182 -3.42 46.41 -56.05
CA PRO A 182 -3.02 47.82 -55.98
C PRO A 182 -3.39 48.61 -57.25
N GLY A 183 -3.91 49.83 -57.09
CA GLY A 183 -4.23 50.73 -58.22
C GLY A 183 -5.51 50.40 -59.00
N CYS A 184 -6.35 49.47 -58.52
CA CYS A 184 -7.67 49.21 -59.11
C CYS A 184 -8.77 50.08 -58.48
N SER A 185 -9.61 50.72 -59.30
CA SER A 185 -10.84 51.39 -58.85
C SER A 185 -11.88 50.35 -58.41
N ALA A 186 -12.74 50.68 -57.43
CA ALA A 186 -13.81 49.80 -56.94
C ALA A 186 -14.75 49.31 -58.05
N LYS A 187 -14.95 50.14 -59.09
CA LYS A 187 -15.76 49.80 -60.27
C LYS A 187 -15.15 48.69 -61.13
N ASP A 188 -13.83 48.53 -61.10
CA ASP A 188 -13.08 47.61 -61.97
C ASP A 188 -12.54 46.38 -61.22
N MET A 189 -12.70 46.31 -59.88
CA MET A 189 -12.14 45.24 -59.04
C MET A 189 -12.70 43.86 -59.39
N LEU A 190 -14.01 43.73 -59.58
CA LEU A 190 -14.65 42.46 -59.94
C LEU A 190 -14.15 41.95 -61.29
N GLY A 191 -13.93 42.85 -62.25
CA GLY A 191 -13.37 42.52 -63.56
C GLY A 191 -11.93 42.00 -63.45
N LYS A 192 -11.07 42.69 -62.68
CA LYS A 192 -9.69 42.24 -62.45
C LYS A 192 -9.60 40.91 -61.71
N VAL A 193 -10.51 40.65 -60.75
CA VAL A 193 -10.55 39.33 -60.10
C VAL A 193 -10.87 38.26 -61.14
N MET A 194 -11.85 38.51 -62.02
CA MET A 194 -12.15 37.56 -63.10
C MET A 194 -11.01 37.37 -64.09
N GLU A 195 -10.24 38.40 -64.43
CA GLU A 195 -9.01 38.27 -65.22
C GLU A 195 -7.96 37.38 -64.49
N SER A 196 -7.77 37.59 -63.20
CA SER A 196 -6.80 36.81 -62.40
C SER A 196 -7.22 35.34 -62.22
N VAL A 197 -8.52 35.09 -62.09
CA VAL A 197 -9.11 33.75 -61.96
C VAL A 197 -9.05 33.04 -63.30
N GLN A 198 -9.29 33.74 -64.41
CA GLN A 198 -9.13 33.20 -65.77
C GLN A 198 -7.69 32.83 -66.08
N GLY A 199 -6.72 33.68 -65.73
CA GLY A 199 -5.29 33.38 -65.91
C GLY A 199 -4.85 32.09 -65.19
N ARG A 200 -5.56 31.71 -64.12
CA ARG A 200 -5.35 30.43 -63.39
C ARG A 200 -6.26 29.29 -63.90
N ALA A 201 -7.46 29.59 -64.39
CA ALA A 201 -8.41 28.63 -64.94
C ALA A 201 -8.05 28.16 -66.36
N GLU A 202 -7.21 28.89 -67.10
CA GLU A 202 -6.71 28.49 -68.42
C GLU A 202 -5.91 27.16 -68.39
N LEU A 203 -5.39 26.76 -67.22
CA LEU A 203 -4.77 25.43 -67.01
C LEU A 203 -5.78 24.26 -66.97
N GLY A 204 -7.09 24.54 -66.96
CA GLY A 204 -8.16 23.56 -66.80
C GLY A 204 -9.25 23.63 -67.86
N ARG A 205 -8.93 24.02 -69.11
CA ARG A 205 -9.87 23.84 -70.22
C ARG A 205 -10.13 22.34 -70.37
N HIS A 206 -11.28 21.87 -69.91
CA HIS A 206 -12.09 20.71 -70.35
C HIS A 206 -12.87 20.11 -69.16
N SER A 207 -13.92 20.79 -68.68
CA SER A 207 -15.02 20.08 -68.02
C SER A 207 -16.30 20.92 -68.08
N PRO A 208 -17.37 20.45 -68.78
CA PRO A 208 -18.69 21.08 -68.79
C PRO A 208 -19.48 20.89 -67.47
N ARG A 209 -18.86 20.29 -66.45
CA ARG A 209 -19.44 20.07 -65.12
C ARG A 209 -18.47 20.58 -64.06
N GLY A 210 -18.87 21.65 -63.36
CA GLY A 210 -18.27 22.24 -62.16
C GLY A 210 -16.77 22.04 -61.99
N GLY A 211 -15.97 23.06 -62.32
CA GLY A 211 -14.54 23.07 -61.99
C GLY A 211 -14.30 22.99 -60.48
N GLN A 212 -13.13 22.49 -60.06
CA GLN A 212 -12.72 22.59 -58.66
C GLN A 212 -12.78 24.06 -58.21
N PRO A 213 -13.28 24.34 -57.00
CA PRO A 213 -13.33 25.69 -56.50
C PRO A 213 -11.92 26.28 -56.40
N ILE A 214 -11.75 27.48 -56.96
CA ILE A 214 -10.47 28.17 -57.01
C ILE A 214 -10.31 28.97 -55.72
N ARG A 215 -9.35 28.56 -54.90
CA ARG A 215 -9.03 29.25 -53.65
C ARG A 215 -7.91 30.26 -53.87
N PHE A 216 -8.04 31.45 -53.29
CA PHE A 216 -6.98 32.44 -53.30
C PHE A 216 -7.06 33.36 -52.09
N ALA A 217 -5.91 33.94 -51.74
CA ALA A 217 -5.82 34.96 -50.72
C ALA A 217 -6.21 36.32 -51.31
N LEU A 218 -7.14 36.98 -50.64
CA LEU A 218 -7.60 38.32 -50.92
C LEU A 218 -7.24 39.20 -49.72
N GLY A 219 -6.04 39.79 -49.76
CA GLY A 219 -5.51 40.53 -48.62
C GLY A 219 -5.37 39.59 -47.42
N ARG A 220 -6.12 39.87 -46.35
CA ARG A 220 -6.15 39.03 -45.13
C ARG A 220 -7.22 37.93 -45.18
N ARG A 221 -8.10 37.93 -46.18
CA ARG A 221 -9.21 36.99 -46.31
C ARG A 221 -8.84 35.84 -47.25
N THR A 222 -9.39 34.66 -47.00
CA THR A 222 -9.30 33.54 -47.93
C THR A 222 -10.65 33.31 -48.57
N VAL A 223 -10.70 33.35 -49.90
CA VAL A 223 -11.93 33.21 -50.66
C VAL A 223 -11.82 32.04 -51.61
N SER A 224 -12.91 31.32 -51.77
CA SER A 224 -13.10 30.19 -52.66
C SER A 224 -14.15 30.54 -53.70
N LEU A 225 -13.81 30.40 -54.99
CA LEU A 225 -14.72 30.69 -56.10
C LEU A 225 -15.15 29.42 -56.79
N SER A 226 -16.46 29.23 -56.93
CA SER A 226 -17.05 28.13 -57.71
C SER A 226 -17.62 28.70 -59.00
N LEU A 227 -17.05 28.32 -60.15
CA LEU A 227 -17.47 28.79 -61.46
C LEU A 227 -18.40 27.76 -62.12
N THR A 228 -19.61 28.18 -62.48
CA THR A 228 -20.62 27.36 -63.14
C THR A 228 -21.04 27.99 -64.45
N ALA A 229 -20.90 27.27 -65.57
CA ALA A 229 -21.31 27.77 -66.88
C ALA A 229 -22.84 27.87 -66.99
N VAL A 230 -23.35 29.04 -67.39
CA VAL A 230 -24.78 29.27 -67.65
C VAL A 230 -25.05 28.97 -69.12
N MET A 231 -25.86 27.95 -69.39
CA MET A 231 -26.13 27.46 -70.75
C MET A 231 -27.55 27.84 -71.20
N HIS A 232 -27.70 28.18 -72.47
CA HIS A 232 -29.00 28.35 -73.13
C HIS A 232 -29.60 27.00 -73.52
N ALA A 233 -30.91 26.95 -73.78
CA ALA A 233 -31.63 25.71 -74.12
C ALA A 233 -31.16 25.05 -75.43
N ASP A 234 -30.45 25.78 -76.30
CA ASP A 234 -29.85 25.30 -77.56
C ASP A 234 -28.40 24.79 -77.40
N GLY A 235 -27.86 24.79 -76.18
CA GLY A 235 -26.50 24.35 -75.87
C GLY A 235 -25.42 25.44 -75.98
N ARG A 236 -25.76 26.69 -76.32
CA ARG A 236 -24.82 27.81 -76.33
C ARG A 236 -24.60 28.36 -74.93
N GLN A 237 -23.35 28.63 -74.54
CA GLN A 237 -23.06 29.27 -73.26
C GLN A 237 -23.49 30.75 -73.29
N LEU A 238 -24.31 31.15 -72.32
CA LEU A 238 -24.76 32.54 -72.11
C LEU A 238 -23.80 33.33 -71.24
N GLY A 239 -23.07 32.64 -70.35
CA GLY A 239 -22.21 33.28 -69.38
C GLY A 239 -21.67 32.32 -68.33
N THR A 240 -21.15 32.87 -67.23
CA THR A 240 -20.63 32.12 -66.08
C THR A 240 -21.20 32.70 -64.79
N ALA A 241 -21.83 31.86 -63.98
CA ALA A 241 -22.20 32.18 -62.61
C ALA A 241 -21.03 31.84 -61.68
N VAL A 242 -20.64 32.77 -60.83
CA VAL A 242 -19.55 32.62 -59.87
C VAL A 242 -20.12 32.77 -58.46
N GLU A 243 -20.01 31.69 -57.69
CA GLU A 243 -20.31 31.69 -56.27
C GLU A 243 -19.02 31.96 -55.48
N TRP A 244 -19.12 32.88 -54.52
CA TRP A 244 -18.03 33.28 -53.65
C TRP A 244 -18.27 32.77 -52.23
N LEU A 245 -17.33 32.01 -51.69
CA LEU A 245 -17.36 31.53 -50.32
C LEU A 245 -16.14 32.03 -49.57
N GLU A 246 -16.34 32.73 -48.46
CA GLU A 246 -15.26 33.12 -47.55
C GLU A 246 -14.92 31.96 -46.60
N LEU A 247 -13.63 31.61 -46.51
CA LEU A 247 -13.10 30.53 -45.68
C LEU A 247 -12.14 31.05 -44.59
N THR A 248 -11.99 32.37 -44.43
CA THR A 248 -11.01 33.00 -43.54
C THR A 248 -11.14 32.50 -42.09
N ASP A 249 -12.34 32.61 -41.53
CA ASP A 249 -12.59 32.25 -40.12
C ASP A 249 -12.53 30.73 -39.90
N GLU A 250 -12.96 29.93 -40.88
CA GLU A 250 -12.91 28.46 -40.81
C GLU A 250 -11.47 27.94 -40.82
N LEU A 251 -10.60 28.51 -41.65
CA LEU A 251 -9.18 28.12 -41.74
C LEU A 251 -8.38 28.61 -40.52
N ALA A 252 -8.67 29.82 -40.03
CA ALA A 252 -8.07 30.31 -38.80
C ALA A 252 -8.44 29.42 -37.59
N ALA A 253 -9.72 29.10 -37.44
CA ALA A 253 -10.20 28.19 -36.39
C ALA A 253 -9.60 26.78 -36.50
N ALA A 254 -9.44 26.24 -37.72
CA ALA A 254 -8.80 24.96 -37.94
C ALA A 254 -7.30 24.98 -37.58
N THR A 255 -6.61 26.09 -37.85
CA THR A 255 -5.20 26.27 -37.52
C THR A 255 -4.99 26.32 -36.01
N GLU A 256 -5.84 27.05 -35.27
CA GLU A 256 -5.78 27.09 -33.79
C GLU A 256 -5.93 25.69 -33.16
N VAL A 257 -6.85 24.88 -33.68
CA VAL A 257 -7.02 23.47 -33.24
C VAL A 257 -5.79 22.64 -33.59
N ALA A 258 -5.20 22.82 -34.78
CA ALA A 258 -3.99 22.11 -35.18
C ALA A 258 -2.78 22.47 -34.30
N GLU A 259 -2.61 23.74 -33.92
CA GLU A 259 -1.55 24.18 -33.02
C GLU A 259 -1.69 23.58 -31.61
N MET A 260 -2.91 23.50 -31.09
CA MET A 260 -3.17 22.81 -29.82
C MET A 260 -2.81 21.33 -29.90
N VAL A 261 -3.21 20.64 -30.98
CA VAL A 261 -2.89 19.23 -31.16
C VAL A 261 -1.37 19.04 -31.23
N SER A 262 -0.65 19.92 -31.94
CA SER A 262 0.81 19.89 -31.98
C SER A 262 1.44 20.05 -30.59
N ALA A 263 0.94 21.00 -29.79
CA ALA A 263 1.41 21.19 -28.42
C ALA A 263 1.14 19.96 -27.54
N ALA A 264 -0.04 19.35 -27.66
CA ALA A 264 -0.38 18.13 -26.93
C ALA A 264 0.52 16.94 -27.33
N VAL A 265 0.92 16.83 -28.60
CA VAL A 265 1.90 15.83 -29.06
C VAL A 265 3.28 16.07 -28.46
N GLU A 266 3.65 17.33 -28.22
CA GLU A 266 4.89 17.72 -27.53
C GLU A 266 4.79 17.56 -25.99
N GLY A 267 3.63 17.14 -25.47
CA GLY A 267 3.38 16.97 -24.03
C GLY A 267 2.88 18.24 -23.31
N ASP A 268 2.64 19.33 -24.03
CA ASP A 268 2.04 20.55 -23.51
C ASP A 268 0.51 20.49 -23.61
N PHE A 269 -0.12 20.04 -22.52
CA PHE A 269 -1.57 20.01 -22.38
C PHE A 269 -2.14 21.30 -21.79
N SER A 270 -1.35 22.36 -21.58
CA SER A 270 -1.83 23.62 -21.00
C SER A 270 -2.57 24.52 -22.01
N ARG A 271 -2.39 24.26 -23.31
CA ARG A 271 -3.03 25.05 -24.38
C ARG A 271 -4.54 24.85 -24.44
N ARG A 272 -5.27 25.94 -24.72
CA ARG A 272 -6.73 25.95 -24.88
C ARG A 272 -7.13 26.72 -26.14
N VAL A 273 -8.16 26.24 -26.82
CA VAL A 273 -8.73 26.87 -28.02
C VAL A 273 -10.01 27.62 -27.60
N PRO A 274 -10.12 28.93 -27.87
CA PRO A 274 -11.33 29.69 -27.57
C PRO A 274 -12.53 29.14 -28.35
N LEU A 275 -13.69 28.98 -27.70
CA LEU A 275 -14.89 28.43 -28.36
C LEU A 275 -15.70 29.49 -29.13
N ALA A 276 -15.47 30.78 -28.85
CA ALA A 276 -16.20 31.89 -29.45
C ALA A 276 -15.81 32.09 -30.93
N GLY A 277 -16.79 32.43 -31.77
CA GLY A 277 -16.58 32.77 -33.18
C GLY A 277 -16.31 31.60 -34.12
N LYS A 278 -16.44 30.35 -33.65
CA LYS A 278 -16.15 29.14 -34.45
C LYS A 278 -17.43 28.47 -34.97
N PRO A 279 -17.37 27.81 -36.14
CA PRO A 279 -18.45 26.95 -36.62
C PRO A 279 -18.79 25.86 -35.60
N GLU A 280 -20.08 25.47 -35.50
CA GLU A 280 -20.59 24.55 -34.47
C GLU A 280 -19.82 23.22 -34.40
N ALA A 281 -19.45 22.65 -35.55
CA ALA A 281 -18.67 21.42 -35.62
C ALA A 281 -17.25 21.59 -35.05
N LEU A 282 -16.57 22.68 -35.39
CA LEU A 282 -15.23 22.98 -34.87
C LEU A 282 -15.27 23.37 -33.38
N SER A 283 -16.33 24.05 -32.93
CA SER A 283 -16.53 24.39 -31.52
C SER A 283 -16.67 23.13 -30.65
N ARG A 284 -17.45 22.13 -31.10
CA ARG A 284 -17.57 20.84 -30.42
C ARG A 284 -16.24 20.09 -30.33
N ILE A 285 -15.44 20.11 -31.40
CA ILE A 285 -14.11 19.49 -31.42
C ILE A 285 -13.15 20.22 -30.47
N ALA A 286 -13.13 21.56 -30.52
CA ALA A 286 -12.29 22.38 -29.65
C ALA A 286 -12.65 22.19 -28.16
N ASP A 287 -13.94 22.09 -27.84
CA ASP A 287 -14.40 21.81 -26.48
C ASP A 287 -13.96 20.42 -26.01
N GLY A 288 -14.17 19.39 -26.84
CA GLY A 288 -13.68 18.03 -26.55
C GLY A 288 -12.17 17.99 -26.32
N MET A 289 -11.38 18.72 -27.14
CA MET A 289 -9.94 18.82 -26.97
C MET A 289 -9.54 19.57 -25.69
N ASN A 290 -10.20 20.67 -25.37
CA ASN A 290 -9.99 21.40 -24.11
C ASN A 290 -10.26 20.52 -22.89
N GLN A 291 -11.30 19.68 -22.94
CA GLN A 291 -11.63 18.73 -21.88
C GLN A 291 -10.56 17.63 -21.74
N ILE A 292 -10.11 17.04 -22.86
CA ILE A 292 -9.01 16.06 -22.87
C ILE A 292 -7.75 16.68 -22.26
N ASN A 293 -7.35 17.86 -22.72
CA ASN A 293 -6.19 18.58 -22.22
C ASN A 293 -6.29 18.84 -20.71
N THR A 294 -7.44 19.30 -20.22
CA THR A 294 -7.67 19.53 -18.79
C THR A 294 -7.55 18.26 -17.96
N LEU A 295 -8.10 17.15 -18.45
CA LEU A 295 -8.07 15.86 -17.78
C LEU A 295 -6.66 15.27 -17.72
N VAL A 296 -5.92 15.34 -18.84
CA VAL A 296 -4.54 14.84 -18.93
C VAL A 296 -3.58 15.72 -18.14
N GLU A 297 -3.69 17.05 -18.25
CA GLU A 297 -2.87 18.01 -17.49
C GLU A 297 -3.04 17.81 -15.97
N GLY A 298 -4.29 17.68 -15.49
CA GLY A 298 -4.56 17.41 -14.09
C GLY A 298 -3.97 16.07 -13.62
N ALA A 299 -4.12 15.00 -14.41
CA ALA A 299 -3.58 13.68 -14.08
C ALA A 299 -2.06 13.64 -14.06
N ILE A 300 -1.40 14.26 -15.05
CA ILE A 300 0.08 14.35 -15.11
C ILE A 300 0.60 15.24 -13.98
N GLY A 301 -0.09 16.33 -13.65
CA GLY A 301 0.25 17.21 -12.53
C GLY A 301 0.20 16.48 -11.19
N GLU A 302 -0.89 15.77 -10.90
CA GLU A 302 -1.01 14.95 -9.68
C GLU A 302 0.03 13.82 -9.64
N LEU A 303 0.25 13.12 -10.76
CA LEU A 303 1.29 12.09 -10.87
C LEU A 303 2.68 12.64 -10.56
N SER A 304 3.02 13.79 -11.15
CA SER A 304 4.30 14.45 -10.91
C SER A 304 4.45 14.88 -9.45
N GLY A 305 3.36 15.35 -8.82
CA GLY A 305 3.33 15.66 -7.40
C GLY A 305 3.59 14.43 -6.51
N VAL A 306 2.93 13.30 -6.79
CA VAL A 306 3.14 12.05 -6.04
C VAL A 306 4.56 11.51 -6.22
N ILE A 307 5.09 11.52 -7.45
CA ILE A 307 6.46 11.06 -7.71
C ILE A 307 7.49 12.00 -7.08
N GLY A 308 7.25 13.31 -7.11
CA GLY A 308 8.08 14.31 -6.44
C GLY A 308 8.11 14.09 -4.93
N ALA A 309 6.95 13.88 -4.31
CA ALA A 309 6.83 13.54 -2.90
C ALA A 309 7.57 12.22 -2.57
N LEU A 310 7.41 11.18 -3.39
CA LEU A 310 8.13 9.91 -3.23
C LEU A 310 9.66 10.09 -3.28
N ALA A 311 10.18 10.94 -4.17
CA ALA A 311 11.62 11.24 -4.26
C ALA A 311 12.15 11.95 -3.01
N GLU A 312 11.29 12.69 -2.30
CA GLU A 312 11.57 13.28 -0.99
C GLU A 312 11.31 12.33 0.20
N GLY A 313 10.92 11.08 -0.09
CA GLY A 313 10.61 10.06 0.92
C GLY A 313 9.19 10.16 1.49
N ASP A 314 8.32 11.02 0.96
CA ASP A 314 6.94 11.16 1.41
C ASP A 314 6.04 10.09 0.74
N LEU A 315 5.69 9.07 1.52
CA LEU A 315 4.79 8.00 1.10
C LEU A 315 3.32 8.30 1.40
N THR A 316 2.97 9.53 1.80
CA THR A 316 1.61 9.94 2.21
C THR A 316 0.82 10.59 1.08
N HIS A 317 1.52 11.16 0.08
CA HIS A 317 0.88 11.84 -1.05
C HIS A 317 0.14 10.86 -1.98
N ARG A 318 -1.06 11.23 -2.42
CA ARG A 318 -1.94 10.37 -3.24
C ARG A 318 -2.56 11.16 -4.38
N MET A 319 -2.84 10.48 -5.50
CA MET A 319 -3.71 11.04 -6.53
C MET A 319 -5.15 11.01 -6.00
N THR A 320 -5.80 12.17 -5.97
CA THR A 320 -7.16 12.37 -5.44
C THR A 320 -8.19 12.64 -6.54
N GLY A 321 -7.76 13.09 -7.72
CA GLY A 321 -8.64 13.41 -8.85
C GLY A 321 -9.61 12.29 -9.25
N SER A 322 -10.79 12.70 -9.76
CA SER A 322 -11.83 11.80 -10.24
C SER A 322 -11.60 11.46 -11.71
N TYR A 323 -10.88 10.36 -11.96
CA TYR A 323 -10.56 9.89 -13.30
C TYR A 323 -11.42 8.70 -13.71
N SER A 324 -11.43 8.39 -15.01
CA SER A 324 -12.12 7.21 -15.59
C SER A 324 -11.21 6.52 -16.60
N GLY A 325 -11.48 5.24 -16.90
CA GLY A 325 -10.67 4.45 -17.83
C GLY A 325 -9.23 4.27 -17.35
N GLY A 326 -8.26 4.35 -18.27
CA GLY A 326 -6.84 4.09 -17.96
C GLY A 326 -6.22 5.02 -16.92
N LEU A 327 -6.69 6.28 -16.80
CA LEU A 327 -6.21 7.19 -15.75
C LEU A 327 -6.71 6.81 -14.35
N ALA A 328 -7.91 6.20 -14.26
CA ALA A 328 -8.39 5.66 -12.99
C ALA A 328 -7.59 4.46 -12.54
N GLU A 329 -7.23 3.57 -13.48
CA GLU A 329 -6.34 2.44 -13.23
C GLU A 329 -4.94 2.89 -12.81
N LEU A 330 -4.38 3.90 -13.49
CA LEU A 330 -3.11 4.52 -13.10
C LEU A 330 -3.15 5.06 -11.66
N LYS A 331 -4.18 5.84 -11.32
CA LYS A 331 -4.40 6.34 -9.94
C LYS A 331 -4.46 5.19 -8.94
N HIS A 332 -5.22 4.12 -9.25
CA HIS A 332 -5.36 2.98 -8.36
C HIS A 332 -4.03 2.26 -8.15
N ASN A 333 -3.30 1.95 -9.22
CA ASN A 333 -2.02 1.26 -9.17
C ASN A 333 -0.95 2.08 -8.44
N LEU A 334 -0.87 3.39 -8.71
CA LEU A 334 0.07 4.28 -8.02
C LEU A 334 -0.25 4.38 -6.53
N ASN A 335 -1.50 4.69 -6.18
CA ASN A 335 -1.91 4.80 -4.77
C ASN A 335 -1.71 3.47 -4.03
N GLY A 336 -2.02 2.34 -4.68
CA GLY A 336 -1.80 1.00 -4.15
C GLY A 336 -0.31 0.71 -3.94
N ALA A 337 0.58 1.09 -4.87
CA ALA A 337 2.02 0.94 -4.68
C ALA A 337 2.54 1.77 -3.49
N MET A 338 2.07 3.01 -3.35
CA MET A 338 2.41 3.88 -2.22
C MET A 338 1.91 3.33 -0.88
N GLU A 339 0.72 2.72 -0.87
CA GLU A 339 0.17 2.04 0.31
C GLU A 339 1.02 0.81 0.71
N HIS A 340 1.36 -0.06 -0.23
CA HIS A 340 2.22 -1.23 0.04
C HIS A 340 3.62 -0.83 0.51
N LEU A 341 4.22 0.20 -0.09
CA LEU A 341 5.51 0.74 0.37
C LEU A 341 5.40 1.31 1.79
N GLY A 342 4.35 2.08 2.06
CA GLY A 342 4.08 2.62 3.40
C GLY A 342 3.91 1.52 4.46
N GLN A 343 3.16 0.46 4.14
CA GLN A 343 2.98 -0.70 5.01
C GLN A 343 4.29 -1.46 5.24
N THR A 344 5.11 -1.62 4.20
CA THR A 344 6.43 -2.27 4.30
C THR A 344 7.36 -1.48 5.23
N VAL A 345 7.46 -0.16 5.02
CA VAL A 345 8.22 0.76 5.88
C VAL A 345 7.74 0.70 7.33
N SER A 346 6.43 0.76 7.56
CA SER A 346 5.83 0.65 8.91
C SER A 346 6.16 -0.69 9.59
N THR A 347 6.10 -1.79 8.84
CA THR A 347 6.44 -3.13 9.34
C THR A 347 7.92 -3.24 9.70
N ILE A 348 8.82 -2.66 8.88
CA ILE A 348 10.26 -2.63 9.18
C ILE A 348 10.51 -1.80 10.45
N GLN A 349 9.88 -0.63 10.60
CA GLN A 349 10.03 0.20 11.80
C GLN A 349 9.55 -0.52 13.06
N GLY A 350 8.39 -1.19 13.01
CA GLY A 350 7.86 -1.99 14.11
C GLY A 350 8.76 -3.17 14.47
N THR A 351 9.26 -3.89 13.46
CA THR A 351 10.18 -5.02 13.65
C THR A 351 11.50 -4.55 14.26
N ALA A 352 12.11 -3.48 13.73
CA ALA A 352 13.31 -2.87 14.27
C ALA A 352 13.12 -2.47 15.75
N GLY A 353 11.98 -1.89 16.12
CA GLY A 353 11.66 -1.57 17.50
C GLY A 353 11.58 -2.80 18.42
N ASN A 354 11.06 -3.92 17.93
CA ASN A 354 11.01 -5.18 18.69
C ASN A 354 12.40 -5.80 18.84
N VAL A 355 13.20 -5.85 17.77
CA VAL A 355 14.58 -6.38 17.83
C VAL A 355 15.44 -5.50 18.75
N SER A 356 15.28 -4.17 18.72
CA SER A 356 16.02 -3.26 19.62
C SER A 356 15.72 -3.57 21.09
N ARG A 357 14.45 -3.84 21.41
CA ARG A 357 14.03 -4.21 22.77
C ARG A 357 14.62 -5.56 23.19
N ALA A 358 14.56 -6.56 22.31
CA ALA A 358 15.15 -7.87 22.56
C ALA A 358 16.67 -7.77 22.77
N ALA A 359 17.38 -6.96 21.98
CA ALA A 359 18.81 -6.73 22.16
C ALA A 359 19.13 -6.06 23.51
N MET A 360 18.34 -5.07 23.93
CA MET A 360 18.49 -4.47 25.28
C MET A 360 18.25 -5.49 26.41
N GLU A 361 17.26 -6.38 26.26
CA GLU A 361 17.01 -7.46 27.21
C GLU A 361 18.15 -8.47 27.27
N ILE A 362 18.72 -8.85 26.11
CA ILE A 362 19.91 -9.71 26.05
C ILE A 362 21.09 -9.05 26.73
N ASN A 363 21.36 -7.76 26.47
CA ASN A 363 22.46 -7.04 27.11
C ASN A 363 22.29 -6.96 28.64
N ALA A 364 21.07 -6.69 29.11
CA ALA A 364 20.78 -6.70 30.55
C ALA A 364 20.95 -8.10 31.16
N GLY A 365 20.46 -9.15 30.48
CA GLY A 365 20.62 -10.54 30.91
C GLY A 365 22.07 -10.99 30.94
N ALA A 366 22.89 -10.57 29.97
CA ALA A 366 24.32 -10.79 29.94
C ALA A 366 25.02 -10.13 31.14
N GLY A 367 24.64 -8.91 31.51
CA GLY A 367 25.14 -8.23 32.71
C GLY A 367 24.78 -8.95 34.02
N ASP A 368 23.56 -9.46 34.15
CA ASP A 368 23.15 -10.29 35.30
C ASP A 368 23.93 -11.60 35.36
N LEU A 369 24.10 -12.26 34.21
CA LEU A 369 24.91 -13.47 34.10
C LEU A 369 26.36 -13.23 34.52
N ALA A 370 26.98 -12.14 34.06
CA ALA A 370 28.35 -11.77 34.45
C ALA A 370 28.46 -11.59 35.97
N THR A 371 27.56 -10.81 36.57
CA THR A 371 27.54 -10.56 38.02
C THR A 371 27.37 -11.86 38.83
N ARG A 372 26.47 -12.74 38.39
CA ARG A 372 26.27 -14.06 39.02
C ARG A 372 27.45 -14.99 38.83
N THR A 373 28.13 -14.92 37.70
CA THR A 373 29.33 -15.70 37.41
C THR A 373 30.48 -15.26 38.31
N GLU A 374 30.68 -13.96 38.52
CA GLU A 374 31.64 -13.42 39.50
C GLU A 374 31.33 -13.91 40.92
N GLN A 375 30.07 -13.85 41.35
CA GLN A 375 29.69 -14.36 42.68
C GLN A 375 29.90 -15.88 42.80
N THR A 376 29.66 -16.62 41.71
CA THR A 376 29.88 -18.06 41.67
C THR A 376 31.36 -18.38 41.77
N ALA A 377 32.23 -17.62 41.10
CA ALA A 377 33.68 -17.76 41.20
C ALA A 377 34.16 -17.58 42.66
N VAL A 378 33.67 -16.56 43.38
CA VAL A 378 33.98 -16.35 44.80
C VAL A 378 33.58 -17.57 45.66
N ASN A 379 32.36 -18.09 45.47
CA ASN A 379 31.90 -19.26 46.20
C ASN A 379 32.71 -20.51 45.84
N LEU A 380 33.19 -20.59 44.60
CA LEU A 380 34.01 -21.69 44.11
C LEU A 380 35.40 -21.67 44.73
N GLU A 381 36.02 -20.49 44.86
CA GLU A 381 37.28 -20.30 45.58
C GLU A 381 37.16 -20.76 47.04
N GLU A 382 36.08 -20.40 47.73
CA GLU A 382 35.82 -20.86 49.10
C GLU A 382 35.60 -22.38 49.16
N THR A 383 34.89 -22.95 48.18
CA THR A 383 34.69 -24.40 48.07
C THR A 383 36.00 -25.14 47.79
N ALA A 384 36.87 -24.59 46.94
CA ALA A 384 38.19 -25.14 46.67
C ALA A 384 39.06 -25.13 47.93
N ALA A 385 39.12 -24.00 48.64
CA ALA A 385 39.88 -23.85 49.88
C ALA A 385 39.40 -24.82 50.98
N THR A 386 38.08 -24.97 51.14
CA THR A 386 37.51 -25.94 52.10
C THR A 386 37.78 -27.38 51.69
N THR A 387 37.76 -27.69 50.39
CA THR A 387 38.11 -29.03 49.87
C THR A 387 39.59 -29.36 50.12
N GLU A 388 40.50 -28.41 49.92
CA GLU A 388 41.93 -28.57 50.25
C GLU A 388 42.14 -28.79 51.76
N GLN A 389 41.42 -28.02 52.60
CA GLN A 389 41.51 -28.17 54.05
C GLN A 389 40.95 -29.53 54.52
N LEU A 390 39.87 -30.01 53.91
CA LEU A 390 39.32 -31.36 54.15
C LEU A 390 40.32 -32.43 53.72
N ALA A 391 40.94 -32.30 52.54
CA ALA A 391 41.95 -33.23 52.05
C ALA A 391 43.11 -33.37 53.06
N ALA A 392 43.61 -32.22 53.57
CA ALA A 392 44.65 -32.19 54.58
C ALA A 392 44.21 -32.89 55.89
N SER A 393 42.99 -32.62 56.36
CA SER A 393 42.43 -33.21 57.57
C SER A 393 42.25 -34.74 57.47
N VAL A 394 41.76 -35.23 56.32
CA VAL A 394 41.59 -36.67 56.06
C VAL A 394 42.94 -37.36 55.97
N LYS A 395 43.92 -36.79 55.27
CA LYS A 395 45.29 -37.32 55.20
C LYS A 395 45.94 -37.41 56.59
N HIS A 396 45.75 -36.39 57.41
CA HIS A 396 46.24 -36.37 58.78
C HIS A 396 45.53 -37.40 59.66
N SER A 397 44.21 -37.58 59.50
CA SER A 397 43.43 -38.62 60.20
C SER A 397 43.89 -40.04 59.82
N ALA A 398 44.18 -40.29 58.54
CA ALA A 398 44.73 -41.56 58.08
C ALA A 398 46.12 -41.83 58.69
N THR A 399 46.98 -40.80 58.76
CA THR A 399 48.32 -40.90 59.36
C THR A 399 48.23 -41.20 60.87
N ARG A 400 47.42 -40.43 61.61
CA ARG A 400 47.20 -40.64 63.04
C ARG A 400 46.56 -41.99 63.37
N SER A 401 45.72 -42.50 62.48
CA SER A 401 45.15 -43.84 62.64
C SER A 401 46.26 -44.90 62.56
N ARG A 402 47.19 -44.80 61.61
CA ARG A 402 48.34 -45.72 61.57
C ARG A 402 49.20 -45.66 62.82
N GLU A 403 49.53 -44.46 63.29
CA GLU A 403 50.28 -44.26 64.55
C GLU A 403 49.54 -44.86 65.76
N ALA A 404 48.22 -44.69 65.85
CA ALA A 404 47.42 -45.26 66.92
C ALA A 404 47.35 -46.80 66.86
N THR A 405 47.33 -47.40 65.67
CA THR A 405 47.44 -48.85 65.49
C THR A 405 48.81 -49.37 65.94
N GLU A 406 49.89 -48.70 65.60
CA GLU A 406 51.24 -49.05 66.05
C GLU A 406 51.35 -49.02 67.58
N LEU A 407 50.86 -47.94 68.20
CA LEU A 407 50.87 -47.79 69.66
C LEU A 407 49.98 -48.83 70.37
N ALA A 408 48.83 -49.18 69.79
CA ALA A 408 47.97 -50.23 70.31
C ALA A 408 48.66 -51.61 70.24
N ASN A 409 49.37 -51.90 69.15
CA ASN A 409 50.15 -53.13 68.99
C ASN A 409 51.31 -53.19 70.00
N GLU A 410 52.02 -52.09 70.22
CA GLU A 410 53.06 -52.01 71.26
C GLU A 410 52.49 -52.27 72.65
N ALA A 411 51.37 -51.64 73.00
CA ALA A 411 50.69 -51.86 74.28
C ALA A 411 50.22 -53.31 74.46
N MET A 412 49.73 -53.96 73.39
CA MET A 412 49.39 -55.39 73.40
C MET A 412 50.62 -56.24 73.69
N ASN A 413 51.75 -55.98 73.02
CA ASN A 413 52.98 -56.73 73.22
C ASN A 413 53.49 -56.60 74.66
N VAL A 414 53.52 -55.38 75.22
CA VAL A 414 53.92 -55.15 76.61
C VAL A 414 52.99 -55.85 77.60
N ALA A 415 51.67 -55.82 77.36
CA ALA A 415 50.71 -56.52 78.21
C ALA A 415 50.82 -58.06 78.09
N GLN A 416 51.16 -58.57 76.91
CA GLN A 416 51.43 -59.99 76.66
C GLN A 416 52.70 -60.45 77.40
N ASP A 417 53.79 -59.69 77.30
CA ASP A 417 55.03 -59.95 78.05
C ASP A 417 54.77 -59.92 79.57
N GLY A 418 53.96 -58.94 80.02
CA GLY A 418 53.52 -58.85 81.41
C GLY A 418 52.73 -60.09 81.86
N LYS A 419 51.84 -60.61 81.01
CA LYS A 419 51.08 -61.85 81.27
C LYS A 419 52.03 -63.04 81.44
N ASP A 420 53.06 -63.15 80.61
CA ASP A 420 54.05 -64.23 80.69
C ASP A 420 54.94 -64.13 81.94
N VAL A 421 55.29 -62.91 82.37
CA VAL A 421 55.98 -62.68 83.65
C VAL A 421 55.11 -63.09 84.84
N VAL A 422 53.83 -62.68 84.84
CA VAL A 422 52.87 -63.05 85.89
C VAL A 422 52.66 -64.56 85.94
N ALA A 423 52.54 -65.23 84.79
CA ALA A 423 52.41 -66.69 84.73
C ALA A 423 53.63 -67.40 85.36
N ARG A 424 54.84 -66.93 85.05
CA ARG A 424 56.07 -67.44 85.69
C ARG A 424 56.10 -67.17 87.21
N ALA A 425 55.63 -66.00 87.64
CA ALA A 425 55.55 -65.64 89.05
C ALA A 425 54.56 -66.53 89.83
N VAL A 426 53.39 -66.83 89.26
CA VAL A 426 52.43 -67.78 89.86
C VAL A 426 53.10 -69.15 90.06
N GLY A 427 53.74 -69.70 89.03
CA GLY A 427 54.42 -70.99 89.14
C GLY A 427 55.53 -71.00 90.19
N ALA A 428 56.27 -69.90 90.36
CA ALA A 428 57.28 -69.76 91.42
C ALA A 428 56.66 -69.73 92.83
N ILE A 429 55.50 -69.10 93.00
CA ILE A 429 54.81 -69.03 94.30
C ILE A 429 54.15 -70.38 94.64
N GLU A 430 53.61 -71.10 93.65
CA GLU A 430 53.11 -72.48 93.84
C GLU A 430 54.22 -73.43 94.34
N LEU A 431 55.46 -73.26 93.87
CA LEU A 431 56.61 -74.00 94.41
C LEU A 431 56.91 -73.65 95.88
N ILE A 432 56.72 -72.39 96.28
CA ILE A 432 56.88 -71.95 97.68
C ILE A 432 55.77 -72.53 98.55
N GLU A 433 54.53 -72.58 98.04
CA GLU A 433 53.39 -73.20 98.72
C GLU A 433 53.65 -74.71 98.96
N ASP A 434 54.06 -75.46 97.92
CA ASP A 434 54.39 -76.89 98.05
C ASP A 434 55.55 -77.11 99.04
N SER A 435 56.60 -76.29 98.97
CA SER A 435 57.71 -76.35 99.93
C SER A 435 57.23 -76.11 101.36
N SER A 436 56.31 -75.17 101.58
CA SER A 436 55.80 -74.83 102.91
C SER A 436 54.91 -75.94 103.49
N VAL A 437 54.14 -76.62 102.63
CA VAL A 437 53.41 -77.85 103.00
C VAL A 437 54.38 -78.94 103.46
N ARG A 438 55.44 -79.21 102.70
CA ARG A 438 56.47 -80.20 103.08
C ARG A 438 57.17 -79.85 104.39
N ILE A 439 57.47 -78.58 104.64
CA ILE A 439 58.05 -78.15 105.93
C ILE A 439 57.05 -78.40 107.07
N SER A 440 55.75 -78.13 106.88
CA SER A 440 54.70 -78.43 107.88
C SER A 440 54.62 -79.92 108.23
N GLU A 441 54.81 -80.80 107.24
CA GLU A 441 54.90 -82.26 107.45
C GLU A 441 56.13 -82.64 108.28
N ILE A 442 57.31 -82.11 107.93
CA ILE A 442 58.56 -82.33 108.69
C ILE A 442 58.40 -81.87 110.13
N VAL A 443 57.82 -80.68 110.36
CA VAL A 443 57.59 -80.14 111.71
C VAL A 443 56.61 -81.00 112.49
N SER A 444 55.60 -81.58 111.84
CA SER A 444 54.68 -82.53 112.48
C SER A 444 55.37 -83.84 112.88
N VAL A 445 56.34 -84.31 112.08
CA VAL A 445 57.21 -85.46 112.44
C VAL A 445 58.10 -85.11 113.63
N ILE A 446 58.68 -83.90 113.68
CA ILE A 446 59.50 -83.43 114.81
C ILE A 446 58.69 -83.38 116.11
N ASP A 447 57.45 -82.86 116.07
CA ASP A 447 56.55 -82.86 117.24
C ASP A 447 56.23 -84.30 117.71
N ALA A 448 56.02 -85.23 116.78
CA ALA A 448 55.81 -86.64 117.08
C ALA A 448 57.06 -87.29 117.73
N ILE A 449 58.26 -87.00 117.23
CA ILE A 449 59.53 -87.47 117.83
C ILE A 449 59.70 -86.88 119.23
N ALA A 450 59.41 -85.59 119.42
CA ALA A 450 59.47 -84.93 120.72
C ALA A 450 58.49 -85.57 121.72
N PHE A 451 57.26 -85.88 121.29
CA PHE A 451 56.28 -86.58 122.11
C PHE A 451 56.74 -87.99 122.52
N GLN A 452 57.27 -88.78 121.56
CA GLN A 452 57.84 -90.10 121.83
C GLN A 452 59.03 -90.02 122.80
N THR A 453 59.91 -89.04 122.62
CA THR A 453 61.07 -88.79 123.50
C THR A 453 60.63 -88.43 124.92
N ASN A 454 59.58 -87.61 125.05
CA ASN A 454 58.98 -87.27 126.35
C ASN A 454 58.39 -88.50 127.06
N LEU A 455 57.77 -89.44 126.33
CA LEU A 455 57.28 -90.72 126.89
C LEU A 455 58.42 -91.66 127.28
N LEU A 456 59.47 -91.78 126.46
CA LEU A 456 60.67 -92.56 126.78
C LEU A 456 61.38 -92.02 128.03
N ALA A 457 61.52 -90.69 128.12
CA ALA A 457 62.11 -90.03 129.27
C ALA A 457 61.26 -90.21 130.54
N LEU A 458 59.93 -90.19 130.42
CA LEU A 458 59.03 -90.53 131.52
C LEU A 458 59.24 -91.97 131.99
N ASN A 459 59.29 -92.94 131.07
CA ASN A 459 59.54 -94.35 131.39
C ASN A 459 60.91 -94.52 132.08
N ALA A 460 61.95 -93.85 131.58
CA ALA A 460 63.28 -93.86 132.17
C ALA A 460 63.31 -93.22 133.57
N ALA A 461 62.58 -92.12 133.79
CA ALA A 461 62.46 -91.48 135.11
C ALA A 461 61.75 -92.39 136.12
N VAL A 462 60.71 -93.13 135.68
CA VAL A 462 60.02 -94.12 136.50
C VAL A 462 60.94 -95.29 136.87
N GLU A 463 61.68 -95.84 135.90
CA GLU A 463 62.62 -96.94 136.16
C GLU A 463 63.79 -96.49 137.04
N ALA A 464 64.27 -95.25 136.89
CA ALA A 464 65.27 -94.65 137.76
C ALA A 464 64.77 -94.45 139.20
N ALA A 465 63.49 -94.06 139.38
CA ALA A 465 62.86 -94.00 140.70
C ALA A 465 62.71 -95.39 141.33
N ARG A 466 62.45 -96.42 140.51
CA ARG A 466 62.34 -97.82 140.93
C ARG A 466 63.68 -98.42 141.40
N ALA A 467 64.79 -97.96 140.84
CA ALA A 467 66.16 -98.37 141.20
C ALA A 467 66.72 -97.71 142.48
N GLY A 468 65.96 -96.83 143.16
CA GLY A 468 66.34 -96.25 144.45
C GLY A 468 67.60 -95.37 144.40
N ASP A 469 68.52 -95.53 145.34
CA ASP A 469 69.72 -94.68 145.46
C ASP A 469 70.69 -94.80 144.27
N ALA A 470 70.74 -95.95 143.58
CA ALA A 470 71.57 -96.17 142.40
C ALA A 470 71.04 -95.46 141.14
N GLY A 471 69.74 -95.12 141.11
CA GLY A 471 69.08 -94.49 139.97
C GLY A 471 69.08 -92.95 139.97
N LYS A 472 69.56 -92.30 141.04
CA LYS A 472 69.48 -90.84 141.21
C LYS A 472 70.11 -90.05 140.06
N GLY A 473 71.26 -90.48 139.54
CA GLY A 473 71.90 -89.84 138.38
C GLY A 473 71.10 -90.00 137.09
N PHE A 474 70.53 -91.19 136.86
CA PHE A 474 69.66 -91.46 135.69
C PHE A 474 68.34 -90.70 135.76
N ALA A 475 67.77 -90.49 136.95
CA ALA A 475 66.55 -89.71 137.14
C ALA A 475 66.74 -88.24 136.74
N VAL A 476 67.89 -87.63 137.07
CA VAL A 476 68.22 -86.26 136.65
C VAL A 476 68.35 -86.17 135.13
N VAL A 477 69.08 -87.09 134.51
CA VAL A 477 69.21 -87.14 133.04
C VAL A 477 67.85 -87.34 132.37
N ALA A 478 67.00 -88.24 132.89
CA ALA A 478 65.67 -88.47 132.36
C ALA A 478 64.75 -87.23 132.50
N SER A 479 64.84 -86.48 133.60
CA SER A 479 64.14 -85.21 133.77
C SER A 479 64.62 -84.13 132.78
N GLU A 480 65.92 -84.05 132.53
CA GLU A 480 66.49 -83.10 131.57
C GLU A 480 66.09 -83.43 130.13
N VAL A 481 66.15 -84.72 129.74
CA VAL A 481 65.69 -85.20 128.43
C VAL A 481 64.18 -84.93 128.26
N ARG A 482 63.39 -85.13 129.32
CA ARG A 482 61.95 -84.82 129.31
C ARG A 482 61.69 -83.32 129.09
N SER A 483 62.40 -82.46 129.83
CA SER A 483 62.32 -81.00 129.67
C SER A 483 62.71 -80.55 128.26
N LEU A 484 63.79 -81.12 127.70
CA LEU A 484 64.23 -80.87 126.32
C LEU A 484 63.18 -81.31 125.29
N ALA A 485 62.56 -82.48 125.50
CA ALA A 485 61.50 -82.98 124.64
C ALA A 485 60.24 -82.09 124.68
N GLN A 486 59.84 -81.60 125.86
CA GLN A 486 58.74 -80.64 126.00
C GLN A 486 59.06 -79.30 125.31
N ARG A 487 60.28 -78.78 125.47
CA ARG A 487 60.75 -77.58 124.76
C ARG A 487 60.76 -77.77 123.24
N SER A 488 61.15 -78.96 122.77
CA SER A 488 61.18 -79.29 121.34
C SER A 488 59.76 -79.39 120.75
N SER A 489 58.81 -80.01 121.47
CA SER A 489 57.39 -80.05 121.07
C SER A 489 56.77 -78.65 121.02
N GLN A 490 57.06 -77.80 122.01
CA GLN A 490 56.57 -76.42 122.00
C GLN A 490 57.15 -75.63 120.82
N ALA A 491 58.46 -75.71 120.58
CA ALA A 491 59.09 -75.06 119.42
C ALA A 491 58.51 -75.57 118.09
N ALA A 492 58.25 -76.88 117.96
CA ALA A 492 57.61 -77.45 116.78
C ALA A 492 56.18 -76.89 116.57
N LYS A 493 55.38 -76.74 117.64
CA LYS A 493 54.06 -76.11 117.57
C LYS A 493 54.10 -74.64 117.16
N ASP A 494 55.06 -73.88 117.70
CA ASP A 494 55.25 -72.47 117.34
C ASP A 494 55.64 -72.33 115.86
N ILE A 495 56.58 -73.17 115.37
CA ILE A 495 56.96 -73.23 113.95
C ILE A 495 55.76 -73.62 113.08
N LYS A 496 54.96 -74.61 113.51
CA LYS A 496 53.74 -75.02 112.79
C LYS A 496 52.74 -73.88 112.67
N GLY A 497 52.58 -73.07 113.71
CA GLY A 497 51.76 -71.85 113.67
C GLY A 497 52.28 -70.81 112.68
N LEU A 498 53.60 -70.57 112.66
CA LEU A 498 54.24 -69.66 111.71
C LEU A 498 54.08 -70.14 110.26
N ILE A 499 54.26 -71.44 109.99
CA ILE A 499 54.07 -72.01 108.64
C ILE A 499 52.60 -71.91 108.20
N ALA A 500 51.65 -72.18 109.10
CA ALA A 500 50.23 -72.03 108.79
C ALA A 500 49.89 -70.57 108.40
N SER A 501 50.42 -69.59 109.13
CA SER A 501 50.26 -68.18 108.80
C SER A 501 50.95 -67.83 107.47
N SER A 502 52.14 -68.36 107.21
CA SER A 502 52.87 -68.16 105.96
C SER A 502 52.12 -68.74 104.76
N ASN A 503 51.54 -69.94 104.88
CA ASN A 503 50.70 -70.55 103.85
C ASN A 503 49.49 -69.67 103.50
N GLN A 504 48.83 -69.11 104.52
CA GLN A 504 47.71 -68.18 104.28
C GLN A 504 48.16 -66.95 103.49
N GLN A 505 49.29 -66.33 103.86
CA GLN A 505 49.83 -65.15 103.16
C GLN A 505 50.27 -65.49 101.72
N VAL A 506 50.90 -66.65 101.51
CA VAL A 506 51.28 -67.15 100.19
C VAL A 506 50.04 -67.36 99.31
N GLY A 507 49.00 -68.00 99.83
CA GLY A 507 47.74 -68.20 99.10
C GLY A 507 47.04 -66.89 98.73
N GLU A 508 47.03 -65.89 99.62
CA GLU A 508 46.55 -64.55 99.28
C GLU A 508 47.41 -63.87 98.21
N GLY A 509 48.73 -64.04 98.27
CA GLY A 509 49.67 -63.58 97.25
C GLY A 509 49.40 -64.18 95.87
N VAL A 510 49.23 -65.51 95.78
CA VAL A 510 48.86 -66.20 94.54
C VAL A 510 47.57 -65.61 93.96
N ARG A 511 46.56 -65.37 94.79
CA ARG A 511 45.29 -64.78 94.35
C ARG A 511 45.47 -63.39 93.74
N PHE A 512 46.27 -62.51 94.36
CA PHE A 512 46.53 -61.18 93.80
C PHE A 512 47.30 -61.24 92.48
N VAL A 513 48.29 -62.12 92.38
CA VAL A 513 49.07 -62.30 91.15
C VAL A 513 48.20 -62.85 90.02
N LYS A 514 47.31 -63.82 90.30
CA LYS A 514 46.34 -64.34 89.32
C LYS A 514 45.37 -63.26 88.84
N SER A 515 44.80 -62.46 89.74
CA SER A 515 43.95 -61.32 89.39
C SER A 515 44.69 -60.28 88.54
N THR A 516 45.99 -60.08 88.78
CA THR A 516 46.84 -59.23 87.93
C THR A 516 46.96 -59.81 86.51
N GLY A 517 47.13 -61.12 86.37
CA GLY A 517 47.17 -61.79 85.06
C GLY A 517 45.85 -61.65 84.29
N GLU A 518 44.71 -61.82 84.96
CA GLU A 518 43.37 -61.61 84.39
C GLU A 518 43.14 -60.14 83.97
N ALA A 519 43.70 -59.17 84.71
CA ALA A 519 43.66 -57.76 84.34
C ALA A 519 44.48 -57.48 83.06
N LEU A 520 45.67 -58.04 82.95
CA LEU A 520 46.51 -57.93 81.75
C LEU A 520 45.85 -58.56 80.52
N GLU A 521 45.20 -59.71 80.68
CA GLU A 521 44.43 -60.34 79.59
C GLU A 521 43.29 -59.45 79.08
N ARG A 522 42.57 -58.77 79.99
CA ARG A 522 41.56 -57.77 79.60
C ARG A 522 42.16 -56.58 78.88
N ILE A 523 43.38 -56.14 79.24
CA ILE A 523 44.09 -55.06 78.56
C ILE A 523 44.46 -55.47 77.13
N VAL A 524 45.02 -56.67 76.93
CA VAL A 524 45.33 -57.19 75.58
C VAL A 524 44.07 -57.23 74.71
N ALA A 525 42.97 -57.77 75.26
CA ALA A 525 41.70 -57.83 74.53
C ALA A 525 41.13 -56.43 74.19
N ALA A 526 41.25 -55.46 75.11
CA ALA A 526 40.81 -54.08 74.87
C ALA A 526 41.67 -53.36 73.83
N ALA A 527 42.99 -53.49 73.91
CA ALA A 527 43.92 -52.91 72.95
C ALA A 527 43.74 -53.52 71.55
N GLY A 528 43.45 -54.82 71.46
CA GLY A 528 43.11 -55.47 70.18
C GLY A 528 41.83 -54.90 69.56
N LYS A 529 40.80 -54.62 70.36
CA LYS A 529 39.58 -53.94 69.87
C LYS A 529 39.88 -52.52 69.39
N VAL A 530 40.70 -51.76 70.12
CA VAL A 530 41.14 -50.41 69.70
C VAL A 530 41.86 -50.50 68.35
N SER A 531 42.81 -51.41 68.19
CA SER A 531 43.53 -51.61 66.92
C SER A 531 42.57 -51.92 65.77
N ALA A 532 41.61 -52.82 65.96
CA ALA A 532 40.61 -53.16 64.95
C ALA A 532 39.77 -51.96 64.52
N THR A 533 39.26 -51.17 65.48
CA THR A 533 38.48 -49.95 65.19
C THR A 533 39.32 -48.90 64.45
N VAL A 534 40.59 -48.74 64.81
CA VAL A 534 41.48 -47.78 64.15
C VAL A 534 41.79 -48.19 62.71
N VAL A 535 41.90 -49.49 62.42
CA VAL A 535 42.02 -50.00 61.05
C VAL A 535 40.77 -49.65 60.22
N GLU A 536 39.57 -49.81 60.78
CA GLU A 536 38.32 -49.38 60.11
C GLU A 536 38.31 -47.88 59.83
N ILE A 537 38.74 -47.04 60.79
CA ILE A 537 38.86 -45.59 60.60
C ILE A 537 39.86 -45.26 59.48
N SER A 538 41.01 -45.93 59.44
CA SER A 538 42.01 -45.72 58.39
C SER A 538 41.47 -46.12 57.00
N SER A 539 40.68 -47.18 56.91
CA SER A 539 40.02 -47.59 55.67
C SER A 539 39.01 -46.54 55.20
N SER A 540 38.14 -46.08 56.12
CA SER A 540 37.15 -45.03 55.82
C SER A 540 37.81 -43.70 55.45
N ALA A 541 38.92 -43.34 56.09
CA ALA A 541 39.69 -42.15 55.72
C ALA A 541 40.31 -42.26 54.32
N ALA A 542 40.74 -43.46 53.89
CA ALA A 542 41.22 -43.68 52.53
C ALA A 542 40.09 -43.53 51.48
N GLU A 543 38.89 -44.03 51.78
CA GLU A 543 37.71 -43.82 50.92
C GLU A 543 37.32 -42.34 50.84
N GLN A 544 37.34 -41.61 51.97
CA GLN A 544 37.10 -40.17 51.99
C GLN A 544 38.12 -39.40 51.16
N ALA A 545 39.39 -39.80 51.18
CA ALA A 545 40.42 -39.16 50.37
C ALA A 545 40.11 -39.27 48.87
N ASN A 546 39.67 -40.45 48.41
CA ASN A 546 39.22 -40.63 47.03
C ASN A 546 38.00 -39.76 46.70
N GLY A 547 37.01 -39.69 47.60
CA GLY A 547 35.84 -38.83 47.41
C GLY A 547 36.19 -37.34 47.35
N ILE A 548 37.18 -36.89 48.12
CA ILE A 548 37.68 -35.51 48.07
C ILE A 548 38.43 -35.23 46.75
N GLU A 549 39.13 -36.21 46.19
CA GLU A 549 39.76 -36.08 44.87
C GLU A 549 38.72 -35.92 43.75
N ASP A 550 37.62 -36.67 43.81
CA ASP A 550 36.48 -36.50 42.90
C ASP A 550 35.84 -35.11 43.06
N MET A 551 35.66 -34.64 44.29
CA MET A 551 35.18 -33.27 44.56
C MET A 551 36.13 -32.21 43.98
N SER A 552 37.44 -32.38 44.15
CA SER A 552 38.44 -31.46 43.59
C SER A 552 38.36 -31.38 42.07
N ARG A 553 38.20 -32.53 41.39
CA ARG A 553 37.95 -32.57 39.93
C ARG A 553 36.65 -31.87 39.54
N ALA A 554 35.57 -32.06 40.30
CA ALA A 554 34.30 -31.38 40.06
C ALA A 554 34.41 -29.86 40.22
N VAL A 555 35.13 -29.39 41.25
CA VAL A 555 35.41 -27.96 41.47
C VAL A 555 36.22 -27.39 40.30
N ALA A 556 37.26 -28.07 39.83
CA ALA A 556 38.04 -27.63 38.68
C ALA A 556 37.19 -27.51 37.39
N HIS A 557 36.25 -28.44 37.17
CA HIS A 557 35.33 -28.37 36.04
C HIS A 557 34.30 -27.23 36.18
N MET A 558 33.82 -26.97 37.39
CA MET A 558 32.95 -25.82 37.67
C MET A 558 33.69 -24.50 37.47
N ASP A 559 34.98 -24.42 37.79
CA ASP A 559 35.82 -23.25 37.51
C ASP A 559 35.92 -22.98 36.01
N GLU A 560 36.24 -24.00 35.22
CA GLU A 560 36.27 -23.92 33.76
C GLU A 560 34.93 -23.43 33.19
N THR A 561 33.82 -24.01 33.65
CA THR A 561 32.47 -23.60 33.21
C THR A 561 32.14 -22.18 33.64
N THR A 562 32.60 -21.75 34.83
CA THR A 562 32.43 -20.38 35.32
C THR A 562 33.18 -19.39 34.44
N GLN A 563 34.42 -19.70 34.06
CA GLN A 563 35.19 -18.88 33.11
C GLN A 563 34.52 -18.83 31.72
N GLN A 564 34.02 -19.96 31.21
CA GLN A 564 33.27 -20.01 29.95
C GLN A 564 31.99 -19.15 30.01
N ASN A 565 31.24 -19.18 31.12
CA ASN A 565 30.06 -18.35 31.31
C ASN A 565 30.40 -16.86 31.33
N SER A 566 31.54 -16.48 31.91
CA SER A 566 32.02 -15.09 31.90
C SER A 566 32.31 -14.63 30.47
N ALA A 567 33.05 -15.44 29.70
CA ALA A 567 33.32 -15.16 28.29
C ALA A 567 32.04 -15.09 27.45
N LEU A 568 31.08 -16.00 27.69
CA LEU A 568 29.79 -16.01 27.01
C LEU A 568 28.95 -14.77 27.35
N ALA A 569 28.96 -14.33 28.60
CA ALA A 569 28.28 -13.12 29.03
C ALA A 569 28.86 -11.88 28.32
N GLU A 570 30.19 -11.76 28.26
CA GLU A 570 30.87 -10.67 27.54
C GLU A 570 30.58 -10.70 26.04
N GLN A 571 30.63 -11.88 25.41
CA GLN A 571 30.29 -12.04 23.99
C GLN A 571 28.83 -11.70 23.71
N SER A 572 27.92 -12.08 24.60
CA SER A 572 26.48 -11.80 24.46
C SER A 572 26.19 -10.30 24.59
N ALA A 573 26.85 -9.61 25.52
CA ALA A 573 26.75 -8.16 25.67
C ALA A 573 27.27 -7.44 24.41
N THR A 574 28.43 -7.85 23.90
CA THR A 574 29.00 -7.32 22.65
C THR A 574 28.06 -7.51 21.47
N SER A 575 27.56 -8.74 21.27
CA SER A 575 26.63 -9.06 20.17
C SER A 575 25.33 -8.26 20.27
N ALA A 576 24.79 -8.08 21.47
CA ALA A 576 23.61 -7.26 21.70
C ALA A 576 23.87 -5.78 21.37
N HIS A 577 25.04 -5.25 21.72
CA HIS A 577 25.43 -3.88 21.41
C HIS A 577 25.60 -3.65 19.90
N GLU A 578 26.22 -4.60 19.19
CA GLU A 578 26.32 -4.57 17.72
C GLU A 578 24.94 -4.56 17.06
N LEU A 579 24.04 -5.45 17.49
CA LEU A 579 22.65 -5.47 17.01
C LEU A 579 21.94 -4.14 17.27
N MET A 580 22.12 -3.54 18.44
CA MET A 580 21.53 -2.23 18.74
C MET A 580 22.03 -1.14 17.76
N ASN A 581 23.31 -1.17 17.40
CA ASN A 581 23.91 -0.23 16.44
C ASN A 581 23.41 -0.47 15.00
N GLU A 582 23.29 -1.72 14.58
CA GLU A 582 22.71 -2.08 13.27
C GLU A 582 21.25 -1.63 13.16
N ILE A 583 20.47 -1.84 14.21
CA ILE A 583 19.05 -1.43 14.27
C ILE A 583 18.92 0.09 14.30
N ALA A 584 19.81 0.80 14.98
CA ALA A 584 19.85 2.27 14.96
C ALA A 584 20.15 2.79 13.55
N THR A 585 21.05 2.13 12.82
CA THR A 585 21.37 2.43 11.42
C THR A 585 20.17 2.16 10.52
N LEU A 586 19.52 1.00 10.66
CA LEU A 586 18.29 0.65 9.93
C LEU A 586 17.17 1.68 10.20
N ARG A 587 16.99 2.09 11.46
CA ARG A 587 16.00 3.11 11.82
C ARG A 587 16.29 4.43 11.13
N THR A 588 17.56 4.85 11.08
CA THR A 588 17.97 6.08 10.38
C THR A 588 17.68 6.01 8.89
N LEU A 589 17.99 4.88 8.24
CA LEU A 589 17.69 4.68 6.82
C LEU A 589 16.19 4.73 6.53
N VAL A 590 15.38 4.14 7.41
CA VAL A 590 13.93 4.05 7.22
C VAL A 590 13.21 5.33 7.66
N THR A 591 13.81 6.19 8.49
CA THR A 591 13.25 7.51 8.84
C THR A 591 13.20 8.50 7.69
N PHE A 592 13.95 8.26 6.61
CA PHE A 592 13.79 9.02 5.36
C PHE A 592 12.35 8.90 4.82
N PHE A 593 11.73 7.71 4.97
CA PHE A 593 10.37 7.48 4.49
C PHE A 593 9.33 7.90 5.53
N ARG A 594 8.45 8.82 5.14
CA ARG A 594 7.27 9.24 5.90
C ARG A 594 6.07 8.43 5.44
N ALA A 595 5.54 7.58 6.31
CA ALA A 595 4.30 6.85 6.07
C ALA A 595 3.21 7.34 7.04
N ASP A 596 2.02 7.68 6.54
CA ASP A 596 0.90 8.22 7.35
C ASP A 596 0.15 7.12 8.13
N SER A 597 0.82 6.00 8.38
CA SER A 597 0.24 4.97 9.24
C SER A 597 0.63 5.27 10.68
N PRO A 598 -0.32 5.62 11.57
CA PRO A 598 -0.07 5.43 12.99
C PRO A 598 0.41 3.98 13.16
N PRO A 599 1.41 3.72 14.01
CA PRO A 599 1.96 2.37 14.18
C PRO A 599 0.78 1.41 14.31
N ALA A 600 0.61 0.54 13.31
CA ALA A 600 -0.50 -0.40 13.26
C ALA A 600 -0.59 -1.01 14.64
N ARG A 601 -1.74 -0.78 15.32
CA ARG A 601 -1.99 -1.10 16.74
C ARG A 601 -0.95 -2.11 17.20
N ALA A 602 0.05 -1.63 17.96
CA ALA A 602 1.01 -2.51 18.58
C ALA A 602 0.21 -3.69 19.10
N PHE A 603 0.47 -4.90 18.60
CA PHE A 603 -0.03 -6.11 19.22
C PHE A 603 0.18 -5.88 20.71
N ALA A 604 -0.92 -5.91 21.47
CA ALA A 604 -0.92 -5.56 22.88
C ALA A 604 0.34 -6.14 23.50
N PRO A 605 1.16 -5.32 24.21
CA PRO A 605 2.42 -5.80 24.74
C PRO A 605 2.10 -7.10 25.45
N VAL A 606 2.67 -8.21 24.95
CA VAL A 606 2.66 -9.45 25.70
C VAL A 606 3.30 -9.04 27.01
N GLU A 607 2.47 -9.01 28.05
CA GLU A 607 2.88 -8.61 29.38
C GLU A 607 4.17 -9.37 29.64
N PRO A 608 5.30 -8.69 29.94
CA PRO A 608 6.54 -9.40 30.15
C PRO A 608 6.22 -10.43 31.23
N VAL A 609 6.44 -11.70 30.92
CA VAL A 609 6.53 -12.72 31.95
C VAL A 609 7.68 -12.25 32.82
N ARG A 610 7.37 -11.47 33.85
CA ARG A 610 8.25 -11.28 34.97
C ARG A 610 8.46 -12.69 35.47
N LEU A 611 9.62 -13.26 35.16
CA LEU A 611 10.20 -14.25 36.04
C LEU A 611 10.11 -13.61 37.42
N GLN A 612 9.16 -14.09 38.23
CA GLN A 612 8.99 -13.62 39.58
C GLN A 612 10.36 -13.81 40.22
N ARG A 613 11.05 -12.70 40.52
CA ARG A 613 12.10 -12.74 41.52
C ARG A 613 11.44 -13.41 42.73
N PRO A 614 11.96 -14.54 43.24
CA PRO A 614 11.53 -15.02 44.54
C PRO A 614 11.66 -13.82 45.46
N ALA A 615 10.55 -13.36 46.03
CA ALA A 615 10.55 -12.26 46.94
C ALA A 615 11.58 -12.60 48.02
N ALA A 616 12.62 -11.78 48.15
CA ALA A 616 13.49 -11.84 49.32
C ALA A 616 12.55 -11.76 50.53
N ALA A 617 12.50 -12.85 51.29
CA ALA A 617 11.65 -12.96 52.46
C ALA A 617 12.00 -11.78 53.39
N SER A 618 11.07 -10.84 53.52
CA SER A 618 11.16 -9.84 54.57
C SER A 618 11.06 -10.57 55.92
N PRO A 619 11.79 -10.11 56.96
CA PRO A 619 11.82 -10.80 58.24
C PRO A 619 10.41 -10.90 58.81
N ALA A 620 9.99 -12.12 59.16
CA ALA A 620 8.67 -12.38 59.73
C ALA A 620 8.47 -11.56 61.01
N GLU A 621 7.48 -10.66 60.96
CA GLU A 621 6.94 -9.96 62.11
C GLU A 621 6.24 -10.98 63.03
N GLN A 622 6.65 -11.04 64.30
CA GLN A 622 6.12 -12.00 65.27
C GLN A 622 4.62 -11.76 65.55
N PRO A 623 3.76 -12.79 65.50
CA PRO A 623 2.34 -12.61 65.79
C PRO A 623 2.09 -12.50 67.29
N ARG A 624 1.36 -11.46 67.70
CA ARG A 624 0.78 -11.30 69.05
C ARG A 624 -0.33 -12.35 69.30
N PRO A 625 -0.54 -12.80 70.56
CA PRO A 625 -1.52 -13.82 70.88
C PRO A 625 -2.95 -13.26 70.91
N VAL A 626 -3.90 -14.02 70.37
CA VAL A 626 -5.35 -13.73 70.35
C VAL A 626 -6.06 -14.62 71.40
N PRO A 627 -7.06 -14.14 72.16
CA PRO A 627 -7.60 -14.88 73.30
C PRO A 627 -8.53 -16.04 72.92
N ARG A 628 -8.44 -17.13 73.70
CA ARG A 628 -9.25 -18.36 73.60
C ARG A 628 -10.74 -18.09 73.82
N ARG A 629 -11.59 -18.58 72.91
CA ARG A 629 -13.03 -18.79 73.13
C ARG A 629 -13.35 -20.29 73.06
N ALA A 630 -14.17 -20.74 73.99
CA ALA A 630 -14.42 -22.14 74.36
C ALA A 630 -15.18 -22.97 73.30
N GLU A 631 -14.80 -24.25 73.20
CA GLU A 631 -15.49 -25.32 72.45
C GLU A 631 -16.67 -25.91 73.25
N PRO A 632 -17.74 -26.38 72.57
CA PRO A 632 -18.74 -27.24 73.18
C PRO A 632 -18.42 -28.74 72.96
N ARG A 633 -18.59 -29.53 74.03
CA ARG A 633 -18.52 -30.99 74.05
C ARG A 633 -19.71 -31.65 73.33
N ARG A 634 -19.46 -32.73 72.58
CA ARG A 634 -20.40 -33.83 72.27
C ARG A 634 -19.59 -35.14 72.28
N SER A 635 -19.70 -35.96 73.33
CA SER A 635 -20.64 -37.07 73.56
C SER A 635 -20.35 -38.31 72.73
N GLU A 636 -19.89 -39.34 73.44
CA GLU A 636 -19.79 -40.75 73.04
C GLU A 636 -21.13 -41.33 72.62
N ALA A 637 -21.15 -42.07 71.51
CA ALA A 637 -21.96 -43.27 71.28
C ALA A 637 -21.62 -43.88 69.92
N ALA A 638 -21.76 -45.20 69.82
CA ALA A 638 -21.63 -46.09 68.66
C ALA A 638 -20.27 -46.81 68.50
N LEU A 639 -20.22 -47.93 69.20
CA LEU A 639 -19.39 -49.10 68.96
C LEU A 639 -19.55 -49.67 67.53
N ALA A 640 -18.50 -50.38 67.12
CA ALA A 640 -18.51 -51.71 66.49
C ALA A 640 -18.07 -51.83 65.03
N ALA A 641 -17.28 -52.89 64.82
CA ALA A 641 -16.97 -53.62 63.58
C ALA A 641 -15.84 -53.08 62.68
N SER A 642 -14.62 -53.57 62.86
CA SER A 642 -14.15 -54.83 62.25
C SER A 642 -12.61 -54.89 62.27
N ALA A 643 -12.09 -56.08 62.55
CA ALA A 643 -10.67 -56.35 62.72
C ALA A 643 -10.15 -57.26 61.60
N ARG A 644 -8.86 -57.05 61.27
CA ARG A 644 -7.87 -57.94 60.60
C ARG A 644 -7.76 -57.89 59.04
N PRO A 645 -6.65 -58.36 58.45
CA PRO A 645 -5.26 -57.87 58.58
C PRO A 645 -4.50 -57.84 57.21
N GLU A 646 -3.25 -57.37 57.21
CA GLU A 646 -2.28 -57.46 56.10
C GLU A 646 -2.11 -58.88 55.51
N PRO A 647 -1.67 -59.00 54.24
CA PRO A 647 -0.88 -60.15 53.79
C PRO A 647 0.60 -59.78 53.58
N ARG A 648 1.46 -60.45 54.35
CA ARG A 648 2.89 -60.65 54.04
C ARG A 648 3.11 -61.99 53.32
N ARG A 649 4.17 -61.99 52.50
CA ARG A 649 4.97 -63.11 51.92
C ARG A 649 4.57 -63.61 50.52
N ARG A 650 5.55 -63.60 49.60
CA ARG A 650 6.52 -64.71 49.47
C ARG A 650 7.78 -64.29 48.69
N ALA A 651 8.92 -64.59 49.29
CA ALA A 651 10.17 -64.84 48.59
C ALA A 651 10.11 -66.25 47.98
N ALA A 652 10.66 -66.40 46.79
CA ALA A 652 11.10 -67.67 46.22
C ALA A 652 12.56 -67.48 45.79
N GLY A 653 13.44 -68.32 46.32
CA GLY A 653 14.83 -68.41 45.89
C GLY A 653 15.03 -69.42 44.78
N GLY A 654 16.25 -69.43 44.25
CA GLY A 654 16.83 -70.57 43.55
C GLY A 654 17.35 -70.22 42.15
N GLY A 655 18.67 -70.24 41.99
CA GLY A 655 19.32 -70.25 40.68
C GLY A 655 20.76 -69.79 40.77
N ARG A 656 21.69 -70.59 40.26
CA ARG A 656 23.14 -70.57 40.49
C ARG A 656 23.85 -70.31 39.16
N ALA A 657 25.05 -69.73 39.25
CA ALA A 657 26.20 -69.81 38.34
C ALA A 657 26.29 -68.89 37.10
N ASP A 658 27.55 -68.49 36.86
CA ASP A 658 28.24 -67.93 35.69
C ASP A 658 28.41 -66.41 35.72
N ASP A 659 29.55 -65.85 36.15
CA ASP A 659 30.93 -65.98 35.62
C ASP A 659 31.01 -65.44 34.18
N TRP A 660 31.28 -64.13 34.02
CA TRP A 660 31.94 -63.54 32.85
C TRP A 660 32.59 -62.21 33.22
N ALA A 661 33.88 -62.14 32.88
CA ALA A 661 34.75 -60.99 32.90
C ALA A 661 34.53 -60.04 31.70
N GLU A 662 35.13 -58.85 31.79
CA GLU A 662 35.44 -57.90 30.69
C GLU A 662 34.26 -57.28 29.92
N PHE A 663 33.92 -56.02 30.24
CA PHE A 663 34.30 -54.82 29.45
C PHE A 663 33.91 -53.54 30.20
#